data_AF-A0A415GPS1-F1
#
_entry.id   AF-A0A415GPS1-F1
#
_cell.length_a   1.000
_cell.length_b   1.000
_cell.length_c   1.000
_cell.angle_alpha   90.00
_cell.angle_beta   90.00
_cell.angle_gamma   90.00
#
_symmetry.space_group_name_H-M   'P 1'
#
loop_
_entity.id
_entity.type
_entity.pdbx_description
1 polymer ?
#
loop_
_entity_poly.entity_id
_entity_poly.type
_entity_poly.pdbx_seq_one_letter_code
_entity_poly.pdbx_strand_id
1 'polypeptide(L)'
;MFRIKKLDIFIAKQFGLLFIGTFFICQFVLMMQFLWKYVDELIGKGLSVDVLAEFFWHMGLMLVPQAMPLAILLSSLITFGNLGESSELTAIKAAGISLIQAFRSLIAISVAICVLSIYFQNSIGPEANRKLALMLISMKQKSPELEIPEGVFYDGIPNSNLYVSKKNMDTGKLYGIMIYRMTGSYEDQAIILADSGMLQSTAEKKHLLLTLWSGEWFENMQSQELAGSASVPYRRESFVQKHIVLDFDSDFNVSDGSSISNDARGKSFTQIVHDMDSLKQVYDSIGNNYYAADRLTFYRLASVTKNDSLRALQLATTSAYNVDTAYAHLTSQQKRTAISYALNRVGSRKSDLEFKSLITSDGDRLIRQHEIEWVAKITLALSCLIFFFIGAPLGAIIRKGGLGLPVLISVLVFILYYILDNSGYRMARSGMWTIWFGKSLAPAVLVPMAVFFTYKATNDSVVFNADLYADIFRRFFGLRIKRPIYRKEVVINDPHYADDLAQLQQMNNEIVEYSHTHRLKRAPSWVKVFFKYEPDNVMERIVPQLEQIIEDLSNSRDRTIINHLSMYPVMSERAHTRPFERKWLNIVAAVVVPLGFVLYMRMWRYRLRLQRDLKVVQTENKIIMGRINAILNR
;
A
#
# COMPACT_ATOMS: atom_id res chain seq x y z
N MET A 1 -17.93 -7.01 -38.47
CA MET A 1 -19.18 -7.60 -37.95
C MET A 1 -18.87 -8.53 -36.79
N PHE A 2 -19.21 -8.16 -35.55
CA PHE A 2 -19.10 -9.04 -34.38
C PHE A 2 -20.18 -10.13 -34.46
N ARG A 3 -19.91 -11.24 -35.15
CA ARG A 3 -20.77 -12.43 -35.08
C ARG A 3 -20.54 -13.09 -33.72
N ILE A 4 -21.53 -12.98 -32.84
CA ILE A 4 -21.55 -13.64 -31.52
C ILE A 4 -21.59 -15.14 -31.76
N LYS A 5 -20.57 -15.88 -31.33
CA LYS A 5 -20.51 -17.34 -31.45
C LYS A 5 -21.24 -17.99 -30.28
N LYS A 6 -21.72 -19.23 -30.43
CA LYS A 6 -22.36 -19.98 -29.31
C LYS A 6 -21.45 -20.11 -28.08
N LEU A 7 -20.14 -20.27 -28.30
CA LEU A 7 -19.12 -20.30 -27.24
C LEU A 7 -19.03 -18.99 -26.46
N ASP A 8 -19.13 -17.85 -27.15
CA ASP A 8 -19.11 -16.52 -26.51
C ASP A 8 -20.28 -16.36 -25.53
N ILE A 9 -21.48 -16.82 -25.94
CA ILE A 9 -22.71 -16.79 -25.13
C ILE A 9 -22.61 -17.73 -23.94
N PHE A 10 -22.06 -18.93 -24.14
CA PHE A 10 -21.88 -19.91 -23.08
C PHE A 10 -20.98 -19.37 -21.96
N ILE A 11 -19.80 -18.85 -22.31
CA ILE A 11 -18.84 -18.27 -21.34
C ILE A 11 -19.45 -17.02 -20.69
N ALA A 12 -20.11 -16.16 -21.46
CA ALA A 12 -20.76 -14.95 -20.94
C ALA A 12 -21.87 -15.27 -19.93
N LYS A 13 -22.67 -16.33 -20.17
CA LYS A 13 -23.74 -16.76 -19.26
C LYS A 13 -23.17 -17.27 -17.94
N GLN A 14 -22.12 -18.09 -18.00
CA GLN A 14 -21.48 -18.64 -16.81
C GLN A 14 -20.84 -17.52 -15.97
N PHE A 15 -20.06 -16.64 -16.62
CA PHE A 15 -19.48 -15.48 -15.96
C PHE A 15 -20.51 -14.53 -15.39
N GLY A 16 -21.56 -14.18 -16.15
CA GLY A 16 -22.58 -13.23 -15.72
C GLY A 16 -23.32 -13.70 -14.48
N LEU A 17 -23.66 -15.00 -14.41
CA LEU A 17 -24.29 -15.59 -13.22
C LEU A 17 -23.36 -15.52 -12.01
N LEU A 18 -22.09 -15.89 -12.17
CA LEU A 18 -21.10 -15.82 -11.10
C LEU A 18 -20.83 -14.38 -10.67
N PHE A 19 -20.73 -13.45 -11.62
CA PHE A 19 -20.47 -12.03 -11.37
C PHE A 19 -21.57 -11.39 -10.51
N ILE A 20 -22.85 -11.68 -10.79
CA ILE A 20 -23.95 -11.15 -9.98
C ILE A 20 -23.86 -11.69 -8.55
N GLY A 21 -23.60 -12.99 -8.39
CA GLY A 21 -23.43 -13.60 -7.06
C GLY A 21 -22.24 -13.02 -6.28
N THR A 22 -21.06 -12.96 -6.90
CA THR A 22 -19.86 -12.40 -6.26
C THR A 22 -20.01 -10.91 -6.00
N PHE A 23 -20.69 -10.16 -6.86
CA PHE A 23 -20.98 -8.74 -6.67
C PHE A 23 -21.79 -8.49 -5.40
N PHE A 24 -22.90 -9.19 -5.20
CA PHE A 24 -23.70 -9.00 -3.98
C PHE A 24 -22.96 -9.45 -2.72
N ILE A 25 -22.15 -10.52 -2.80
CA ILE A 25 -21.30 -10.95 -1.68
C ILE A 25 -20.26 -9.86 -1.35
N CYS A 26 -19.52 -9.36 -2.33
CA CYS A 26 -18.54 -8.29 -2.13
C CYS A 26 -19.19 -7.01 -1.62
N GLN A 27 -20.35 -6.63 -2.17
CA GLN A 27 -21.13 -5.48 -1.76
C GLN A 27 -21.56 -5.61 -0.29
N PHE A 28 -22.06 -6.78 0.12
CA PHE A 28 -22.46 -7.04 1.49
C PHE A 28 -21.26 -6.97 2.46
N VAL A 29 -20.12 -7.56 2.10
CA VAL A 29 -18.90 -7.52 2.92
C VAL A 29 -18.42 -6.08 3.10
N LEU A 30 -18.38 -5.28 2.04
CA LEU A 30 -18.00 -3.86 2.12
C LEU A 30 -19.00 -3.04 2.93
N MET A 31 -20.30 -3.32 2.78
CA MET A 31 -21.32 -2.68 3.60
C MET A 31 -21.12 -3.01 5.08
N MET A 32 -20.88 -4.27 5.43
CA MET A 32 -20.61 -4.64 6.82
C MET A 32 -19.35 -3.96 7.37
N GLN A 33 -18.27 -3.90 6.59
CA GLN A 33 -17.06 -3.18 6.99
C GLN A 33 -17.34 -1.70 7.28
N PHE A 34 -18.16 -1.05 6.46
CA PHE A 34 -18.51 0.35 6.65
C PHE A 34 -19.50 0.54 7.81
N LEU A 35 -20.43 -0.39 8.04
CA LEU A 35 -21.34 -0.35 9.19
C LEU A 35 -20.56 -0.35 10.49
N TRP A 36 -19.55 -1.21 10.61
CA TRP A 36 -18.65 -1.23 11.77
C TRP A 36 -17.96 0.12 12.03
N LYS A 37 -17.64 0.88 10.98
CA LYS A 37 -17.01 2.20 11.12
C LYS A 37 -17.98 3.25 11.70
N TYR A 38 -19.28 3.13 11.45
CA TYR A 38 -20.30 4.10 11.89
C TYR A 38 -21.28 3.49 12.90
N VAL A 39 -20.90 2.39 13.55
CA VAL A 39 -21.77 1.65 14.45
C VAL A 39 -22.21 2.52 15.64
N ASP A 40 -21.28 3.32 16.18
CA ASP A 40 -21.52 4.25 17.28
C ASP A 40 -22.46 5.40 16.87
N GLU A 41 -22.49 5.74 15.58
CA GLU A 41 -23.38 6.78 15.05
C GLU A 41 -24.80 6.25 14.79
N LEU A 42 -24.98 4.93 14.69
CA LEU A 42 -26.24 4.27 14.33
C LEU A 42 -26.94 3.63 15.53
N ILE A 43 -26.20 2.98 16.44
CA ILE A 43 -26.76 2.23 17.57
C ILE A 43 -27.13 3.18 18.72
N GLY A 44 -28.29 2.94 19.33
CA GLY A 44 -28.70 3.63 20.56
C GLY A 44 -29.34 5.01 20.35
N LYS A 45 -29.47 5.51 19.12
CA LYS A 45 -30.01 6.85 18.81
C LYS A 45 -31.51 6.91 18.47
N GLY A 46 -32.25 5.81 18.66
CA GLY A 46 -33.70 5.77 18.38
C GLY A 46 -34.07 6.09 16.93
N LEU A 47 -33.20 5.74 15.97
CA LEU A 47 -33.44 5.99 14.55
C LEU A 47 -34.64 5.16 14.05
N SER A 48 -35.54 5.78 13.30
CA SER A 48 -36.64 5.08 12.65
C SER A 48 -36.10 4.11 11.59
N VAL A 49 -36.81 2.99 11.40
CA VAL A 49 -36.44 1.97 10.42
C VAL A 49 -36.35 2.55 9.01
N ASP A 50 -37.20 3.52 8.67
CA ASP A 50 -37.18 4.19 7.37
C ASP A 50 -35.87 4.94 7.11
N VAL A 51 -35.35 5.63 8.14
CA VAL A 51 -34.10 6.39 8.02
C VAL A 51 -32.90 5.44 7.91
N LEU A 52 -32.93 4.31 8.63
CA LEU A 52 -31.93 3.26 8.48
C LEU A 52 -31.97 2.64 7.09
N ALA A 53 -33.16 2.39 6.53
CA ALA A 53 -33.30 1.85 5.19
C ALA A 53 -32.75 2.81 4.12
N GLU A 54 -33.07 4.11 4.22
CA GLU A 54 -32.55 5.15 3.31
C GLU A 54 -31.02 5.30 3.44
N PHE A 55 -30.50 5.22 4.66
CA PHE A 55 -29.06 5.20 4.93
C PHE A 55 -28.37 4.02 4.25
N PHE A 56 -28.87 2.80 4.43
CA PHE A 56 -28.30 1.60 3.80
C PHE A 56 -28.42 1.63 2.27
N TRP A 57 -29.49 2.22 1.74
CA TRP A 57 -29.67 2.40 0.30
C TRP A 57 -28.58 3.30 -0.29
N HIS A 58 -28.38 4.51 0.26
CA HIS A 58 -27.36 5.44 -0.21
C HIS A 58 -25.94 4.93 0.03
N MET A 59 -25.70 4.30 1.17
CA MET A 59 -24.43 3.63 1.47
C MET A 59 -24.12 2.53 0.46
N GLY A 60 -25.12 1.72 0.12
CA GLY A 60 -24.98 0.69 -0.92
C GLY A 60 -24.55 1.30 -2.25
N LEU A 61 -25.29 2.29 -2.74
CA LEU A 61 -25.00 2.97 -4.01
C LEU A 61 -23.60 3.59 -4.06
N MET A 62 -23.12 4.16 -2.95
CA MET A 62 -21.76 4.71 -2.84
C MET A 62 -20.67 3.63 -2.98
N LEU A 63 -20.91 2.42 -2.47
CA LEU A 63 -19.91 1.34 -2.44
C LEU A 63 -19.87 0.50 -3.73
N VAL A 64 -20.89 0.59 -4.59
CA VAL A 64 -20.98 -0.19 -5.84
C VAL A 64 -19.69 -0.11 -6.69
N PRO A 65 -19.10 1.08 -6.97
CA PRO A 65 -17.88 1.17 -7.77
C PRO A 65 -16.67 0.46 -7.17
N GLN A 66 -16.63 0.27 -5.85
CA GLN A 66 -15.56 -0.43 -5.14
C GLN A 66 -15.79 -1.95 -5.16
N ALA A 67 -17.05 -2.40 -5.18
CA ALA A 67 -17.42 -3.81 -5.27
C ALA A 67 -17.21 -4.39 -6.68
N MET A 68 -17.37 -3.59 -7.75
CA MET A 68 -17.26 -4.08 -9.13
C MET A 68 -15.90 -4.72 -9.48
N PRO A 69 -14.74 -4.09 -9.22
CA PRO A 69 -13.44 -4.65 -9.59
C PRO A 69 -13.13 -5.96 -8.84
N LEU A 70 -13.53 -6.02 -7.57
CA LEU A 70 -13.47 -7.22 -6.72
C LEU A 70 -14.31 -8.37 -7.29
N ALA A 71 -15.56 -8.07 -7.64
CA ALA A 71 -16.49 -9.04 -8.19
C ALA A 71 -16.01 -9.59 -9.53
N ILE A 72 -15.45 -8.75 -10.40
CA ILE A 72 -14.85 -9.15 -11.68
C ILE A 72 -13.65 -10.06 -11.47
N LEU A 73 -12.75 -9.74 -10.53
CA LEU A 73 -11.59 -10.56 -10.23
C LEU A 73 -12.00 -11.98 -9.84
N LEU A 74 -12.90 -12.09 -8.85
CA LEU A 74 -13.40 -13.37 -8.35
C LEU A 74 -14.17 -14.16 -9.42
N SER A 75 -15.13 -13.52 -10.07
CA SER A 75 -15.98 -14.20 -11.07
C SER A 75 -15.20 -14.66 -12.29
N SER A 76 -14.25 -13.87 -12.79
CA SER A 76 -13.41 -14.26 -13.94
C SER A 76 -12.50 -15.43 -13.59
N LEU A 77 -11.88 -15.39 -12.41
CA LEU A 77 -10.97 -16.42 -11.95
C LEU A 77 -11.71 -17.74 -11.69
N ILE A 78 -12.88 -17.70 -11.05
CA ILE A 78 -13.70 -18.91 -10.81
C ILE A 78 -14.26 -19.45 -12.13
N THR A 79 -14.72 -18.60 -13.05
CA THR A 79 -15.28 -19.06 -14.33
C THR A 79 -14.24 -19.82 -15.15
N PHE A 80 -13.04 -19.26 -15.32
CA PHE A 80 -11.97 -19.95 -16.05
C PHE A 80 -11.32 -21.08 -15.26
N GLY A 81 -11.33 -21.02 -13.94
CA GLY A 81 -10.94 -22.13 -13.07
C GLY A 81 -11.86 -23.34 -13.29
N ASN A 82 -13.17 -23.14 -13.23
CA ASN A 82 -14.19 -24.18 -13.44
C ASN A 82 -14.11 -24.75 -14.86
N LEU A 83 -13.97 -23.91 -15.88
CA LEU A 83 -13.75 -24.34 -17.27
C LEU A 83 -12.46 -25.15 -17.44
N GLY A 84 -11.42 -24.82 -16.66
CA GLY A 84 -10.17 -25.56 -16.62
C GLY A 84 -10.30 -26.92 -15.93
N GLU A 85 -11.06 -26.98 -14.83
CA GLU A 85 -11.31 -28.18 -14.03
C GLU A 85 -12.20 -29.18 -14.77
N SER A 86 -13.27 -28.71 -15.42
CA SER A 86 -14.16 -29.55 -16.24
C SER A 86 -13.55 -29.97 -17.59
N SER A 87 -12.29 -29.61 -17.86
CA SER A 87 -11.60 -29.86 -19.13
C SER A 87 -12.32 -29.26 -20.36
N GLU A 88 -13.22 -28.28 -20.16
CA GLU A 88 -13.85 -27.54 -21.25
C GLU A 88 -12.86 -26.59 -21.92
N LEU A 89 -12.02 -25.93 -21.13
CA LEU A 89 -11.00 -25.02 -21.64
C LEU A 89 -9.94 -25.76 -22.48
N THR A 90 -9.58 -26.99 -22.10
CA THR A 90 -8.66 -27.82 -22.87
C THR A 90 -9.29 -28.30 -24.17
N ALA A 91 -10.58 -28.67 -24.17
CA ALA A 91 -11.33 -29.00 -25.38
C ALA A 91 -11.42 -27.80 -26.35
N ILE A 92 -11.67 -26.59 -25.84
CA ILE A 92 -11.70 -25.36 -26.65
C ILE A 92 -10.34 -25.11 -27.33
N LYS A 93 -9.24 -25.25 -26.59
CA LYS A 93 -7.88 -25.11 -27.14
C LYS A 93 -7.56 -26.18 -28.17
N ALA A 94 -7.96 -27.43 -27.94
CA ALA A 94 -7.77 -28.55 -28.87
C ALA A 94 -8.54 -28.34 -30.19
N ALA A 95 -9.67 -27.63 -30.17
CA ALA A 95 -10.42 -27.22 -31.35
C ALA A 95 -9.77 -26.07 -32.15
N GLY A 96 -8.54 -25.65 -31.79
CA GLY A 96 -7.79 -24.59 -32.46
C GLY A 96 -8.20 -23.17 -32.06
N ILE A 97 -9.03 -23.01 -31.03
CA ILE A 97 -9.46 -21.69 -30.55
C ILE A 97 -8.43 -21.18 -29.53
N SER A 98 -7.78 -20.06 -29.86
CA SER A 98 -6.82 -19.41 -28.95
C SER A 98 -7.49 -18.92 -27.66
N LEU A 99 -6.73 -18.83 -26.56
CA LEU A 99 -7.25 -18.37 -25.27
C LEU A 99 -7.82 -16.94 -25.33
N ILE A 100 -7.20 -16.03 -26.09
CA ILE A 100 -7.69 -14.66 -26.28
C ILE A 100 -9.07 -14.65 -26.96
N GLN A 101 -9.33 -15.58 -27.89
CA GLN A 101 -10.64 -15.68 -28.53
C GLN A 101 -11.72 -16.11 -27.53
N ALA A 102 -11.40 -17.00 -26.58
CA ALA A 102 -12.32 -17.38 -25.50
C ALA A 102 -12.58 -16.21 -24.53
N PHE A 103 -11.63 -15.31 -24.35
CA PHE A 103 -11.78 -14.12 -23.49
C PHE A 103 -12.61 -13.00 -24.13
N ARG A 104 -12.82 -13.03 -25.45
CA ARG A 104 -13.40 -11.92 -26.22
C ARG A 104 -14.75 -11.43 -25.69
N SER A 105 -15.66 -12.36 -25.37
CA SER A 105 -16.99 -12.02 -24.85
C SER A 105 -16.91 -11.35 -23.48
N LEU A 106 -15.98 -11.80 -22.64
CA LEU A 106 -15.77 -11.25 -21.31
C LEU A 106 -15.06 -9.91 -21.34
N ILE A 107 -14.11 -9.70 -22.25
CA ILE A 107 -13.49 -8.39 -22.46
C ILE A 107 -14.58 -7.35 -22.77
N ALA A 108 -15.54 -7.70 -23.64
CA ALA A 108 -16.67 -6.81 -23.95
C ALA A 108 -17.54 -6.52 -22.70
N ILE A 109 -17.83 -7.54 -21.89
CA ILE A 109 -18.58 -7.39 -20.63
C ILE A 109 -17.80 -6.54 -19.61
N SER A 110 -16.50 -6.77 -19.43
CA SER A 110 -15.66 -6.00 -18.51
C SER A 110 -15.51 -4.55 -18.94
N VAL A 111 -15.45 -4.27 -20.26
CA VAL A 111 -15.52 -2.89 -20.78
C VAL A 111 -16.89 -2.26 -20.49
N ALA A 112 -17.98 -3.00 -20.67
CA ALA A 112 -19.31 -2.50 -20.31
C ALA A 112 -19.44 -2.21 -18.80
N ILE A 113 -18.89 -3.07 -17.93
CA ILE A 113 -18.85 -2.84 -16.48
C ILE A 113 -17.95 -1.64 -16.13
N CYS A 114 -16.82 -1.45 -16.82
CA CYS A 114 -15.97 -0.27 -16.66
C CYS A 114 -16.74 1.02 -16.98
N VAL A 115 -17.45 1.07 -18.11
CA VAL A 115 -18.30 2.23 -18.49
C VAL A 115 -19.42 2.44 -17.48
N LEU A 116 -20.07 1.36 -17.02
CA LEU A 116 -21.09 1.43 -15.98
C LEU A 116 -20.51 1.99 -14.66
N SER A 117 -19.30 1.58 -14.28
CA SER A 117 -18.60 2.09 -13.10
C SER A 117 -18.33 3.59 -13.22
N ILE A 118 -17.90 4.08 -14.39
CA ILE A 118 -17.73 5.53 -14.64
C ILE A 118 -19.07 6.26 -14.50
N TYR A 119 -20.15 5.71 -15.06
CA TYR A 119 -21.49 6.28 -14.93
C TYR A 119 -21.94 6.38 -13.46
N PHE A 120 -21.75 5.30 -12.68
CA PHE A 120 -22.02 5.31 -11.25
C PHE A 120 -21.19 6.37 -10.53
N GLN A 121 -19.89 6.49 -10.82
CA GLN A 121 -19.00 7.43 -10.14
C GLN A 121 -19.22 8.90 -10.55
N ASN A 122 -19.80 9.15 -11.72
CA ASN A 122 -20.08 10.50 -12.20
C ASN A 122 -21.44 11.05 -11.76
N SER A 123 -22.47 10.18 -11.67
CA SER A 123 -23.84 10.62 -11.40
C SER A 123 -24.38 10.08 -10.06
N ILE A 124 -24.42 8.76 -9.89
CA ILE A 124 -25.13 8.11 -8.77
C ILE A 124 -24.35 8.23 -7.45
N GLY A 125 -23.05 7.95 -7.49
CA GLY A 125 -22.15 7.96 -6.35
C GLY A 125 -22.03 9.33 -5.68
N PRO A 126 -21.82 10.44 -6.43
CA PRO A 126 -21.82 11.79 -5.88
C PRO A 126 -23.11 12.14 -5.13
N GLU A 127 -24.27 11.86 -5.72
CA GLU A 127 -25.56 12.11 -5.08
C GLU A 127 -25.73 11.30 -3.80
N ALA A 128 -25.42 10.00 -3.85
CA ALA A 128 -25.49 9.11 -2.71
C ALA A 128 -24.56 9.56 -1.58
N ASN A 129 -23.34 9.99 -1.90
CA ASN A 129 -22.37 10.44 -0.91
C ASN A 129 -22.80 11.76 -0.25
N ARG A 130 -23.36 12.71 -1.01
CA ARG A 130 -23.90 13.96 -0.45
C ARG A 130 -25.09 13.69 0.50
N LYS A 131 -26.04 12.84 0.09
CA LYS A 131 -27.18 12.46 0.94
C LYS A 131 -26.73 11.73 2.20
N LEU A 132 -25.77 10.81 2.08
CA LEU A 132 -25.20 10.10 3.21
C LEU A 132 -24.49 11.07 4.18
N ALA A 133 -23.72 12.04 3.68
CA ALA A 133 -23.06 13.04 4.52
C ALA A 133 -24.09 13.90 5.29
N LEU A 134 -25.16 14.35 4.64
CA LEU A 134 -26.26 15.08 5.28
C LEU A 134 -26.98 14.24 6.34
N MET A 135 -27.18 12.95 6.06
CA MET A 135 -27.78 12.01 7.02
C MET A 135 -26.90 11.83 8.24
N LEU A 136 -25.59 11.61 8.08
CA LEU A 136 -24.67 11.47 9.21
C LEU A 136 -24.67 12.72 10.10
N ILE A 137 -24.69 13.92 9.50
CA ILE A 137 -24.76 15.18 10.27
C ILE A 137 -26.08 15.27 11.04
N SER A 138 -27.22 15.01 10.38
CA SER A 138 -28.52 15.06 11.05
C SER A 138 -28.69 13.97 12.13
N MET A 139 -28.08 12.78 11.95
CA MET A 139 -28.04 11.72 12.97
C MET A 139 -27.19 12.12 14.19
N LYS A 140 -26.09 12.85 13.99
CA LYS A 140 -25.30 13.42 15.09
C LYS A 140 -26.09 14.46 15.87
N GLN A 141 -26.80 15.35 15.17
CA GLN A 141 -27.58 16.42 15.80
C GLN A 141 -28.86 15.95 16.51
N LYS A 142 -29.44 14.80 16.12
CA LYS A 142 -30.75 14.35 16.64
C LYS A 142 -30.71 13.86 18.10
N SER A 143 -29.56 13.49 18.65
CA SER A 143 -29.48 12.98 20.04
C SER A 143 -28.16 13.27 20.76
N PRO A 144 -27.84 14.55 21.08
CA PRO A 144 -26.64 14.90 21.85
C PRO A 144 -26.66 14.32 23.28
N GLU A 145 -27.85 14.15 23.86
CA GLU A 145 -28.09 13.58 25.20
C GLU A 145 -27.63 12.12 25.33
N LEU A 146 -27.52 11.41 24.20
CA LEU A 146 -27.13 10.01 24.13
C LEU A 146 -25.61 9.81 24.01
N GLU A 147 -24.86 10.85 23.68
CA GLU A 147 -23.44 10.78 23.31
C GLU A 147 -22.48 11.03 24.49
N ILE A 148 -22.96 11.44 25.67
CA ILE A 148 -22.12 11.61 26.87
C ILE A 148 -21.71 10.22 27.40
N PRO A 149 -20.42 9.83 27.31
CA PRO A 149 -19.93 8.58 27.86
C PRO A 149 -19.94 8.58 29.40
N GLU A 150 -20.22 7.43 30.00
CA GLU A 150 -20.07 7.26 31.46
C GLU A 150 -18.60 7.11 31.83
N GLY A 151 -18.15 7.81 32.88
CA GLY A 151 -16.79 7.70 33.43
C GLY A 151 -15.69 8.34 32.59
N VAL A 152 -16.03 9.15 31.58
CA VAL A 152 -15.07 9.89 30.75
C VAL A 152 -15.52 11.35 30.62
N PHE A 153 -14.56 12.28 30.52
CA PHE A 153 -14.86 13.68 30.21
C PHE A 153 -15.31 13.82 28.75
N TYR A 154 -16.50 14.37 28.55
CA TYR A 154 -17.09 14.71 27.27
C TYR A 154 -16.80 16.17 26.92
N ASP A 155 -16.17 16.41 25.77
CA ASP A 155 -15.79 17.73 25.24
C ASP A 155 -16.68 18.21 24.08
N GLY A 156 -17.81 17.52 23.82
CA GLY A 156 -18.69 17.83 22.70
C GLY A 156 -19.61 19.05 22.90
N ILE A 157 -19.54 19.73 24.05
CA ILE A 157 -20.28 20.98 24.29
C ILE A 157 -19.28 22.16 24.22
N PRO A 158 -19.54 23.18 23.40
CA PRO A 158 -18.65 24.34 23.31
C PRO A 158 -18.39 24.98 24.68
N ASN A 159 -17.11 25.28 24.96
CA ASN A 159 -16.65 25.92 26.19
C ASN A 159 -16.99 25.17 27.50
N SER A 160 -17.36 23.89 27.44
CA SER A 160 -17.72 23.09 28.63
C SER A 160 -17.33 21.62 28.49
N ASN A 161 -16.50 21.10 29.42
CA ASN A 161 -16.23 19.67 29.54
C ASN A 161 -17.12 19.06 30.63
N LEU A 162 -17.87 18.01 30.29
CA LEU A 162 -18.85 17.37 31.15
C LEU A 162 -18.39 15.95 31.51
N TYR A 163 -18.36 15.62 32.80
CA TYR A 163 -18.13 14.28 33.31
C TYR A 163 -19.37 13.77 34.01
N VAL A 164 -19.74 12.52 33.74
CA VAL A 164 -20.90 11.85 34.35
C VAL A 164 -20.47 10.49 34.87
N SER A 165 -20.77 10.20 36.14
CA SER A 165 -20.39 8.93 36.77
C SER A 165 -21.29 7.78 36.35
N LYS A 166 -22.61 8.00 36.32
CA LYS A 166 -23.62 7.01 35.88
C LYS A 166 -24.77 7.71 35.18
N LYS A 167 -25.35 7.07 34.18
CA LYS A 167 -26.52 7.56 33.46
C LYS A 167 -27.62 6.52 33.49
N ASN A 168 -28.86 6.99 33.57
CA ASN A 168 -30.04 6.17 33.42
C ASN A 168 -30.66 6.42 32.05
N MET A 169 -30.64 5.41 31.18
CA MET A 169 -31.13 5.50 29.79
C MET A 169 -32.65 5.64 29.69
N ASP A 170 -33.42 5.15 30.67
CA ASP A 170 -34.89 5.18 30.63
C ASP A 170 -35.46 6.54 31.03
N THR A 171 -34.74 7.26 31.91
CA THR A 171 -35.20 8.54 32.48
C THR A 171 -34.41 9.75 32.00
N GLY A 172 -33.29 9.55 31.29
CA GLY A 172 -32.39 10.62 30.85
C GLY A 172 -31.63 11.32 31.98
N LYS A 173 -31.70 10.80 33.21
CA LYS A 173 -31.00 11.37 34.37
C LYS A 173 -29.53 10.96 34.40
N LEU A 174 -28.69 11.93 34.70
CA LEU A 174 -27.24 11.82 34.85
C LEU A 174 -26.91 11.96 36.36
N TYR A 175 -25.98 11.16 36.86
CA TYR A 175 -25.58 11.12 38.27
C TYR A 175 -24.08 11.35 38.43
N GLY A 176 -23.70 12.06 39.49
CA GLY A 176 -22.32 12.43 39.77
C GLY A 176 -21.73 13.23 38.62
N ILE A 177 -22.25 14.45 38.44
CA ILE A 177 -21.92 15.36 37.34
C ILE A 177 -20.83 16.32 37.77
N MET A 178 -19.81 16.46 36.93
CA MET A 178 -18.77 17.48 37.08
C MET A 178 -18.61 18.22 35.76
N ILE A 179 -18.70 19.55 35.79
CA ILE A 179 -18.64 20.40 34.60
C ILE A 179 -17.48 21.37 34.78
N TYR A 180 -16.57 21.39 33.82
CA TYR A 180 -15.55 22.42 33.69
C TYR A 180 -15.96 23.38 32.60
N ARG A 181 -16.22 24.64 32.94
CA ARG A 181 -16.50 25.69 31.97
C ARG A 181 -15.24 26.52 31.72
N MET A 182 -14.91 26.68 30.45
CA MET A 182 -13.77 27.46 29.98
C MET A 182 -14.29 28.61 29.12
N THR A 183 -14.75 29.68 29.77
CA THR A 183 -15.27 30.87 29.08
C THR A 183 -14.13 31.85 28.80
N GLY A 184 -13.47 31.69 27.66
CA GLY A 184 -12.54 32.69 27.11
C GLY A 184 -11.13 32.73 27.74
N SER A 185 -11.01 33.25 28.98
CA SER A 185 -9.71 33.49 29.64
C SER A 185 -9.36 32.39 30.66
N TYR A 186 -8.06 32.12 30.88
CA TYR A 186 -7.60 31.14 31.89
C TYR A 186 -8.08 31.49 33.32
N GLU A 187 -8.40 32.76 33.54
CA GLU A 187 -8.86 33.29 34.82
C GLU A 187 -10.37 33.12 35.06
N ASP A 188 -11.17 32.88 34.02
CA ASP A 188 -12.65 32.73 34.07
C ASP A 188 -13.07 31.24 34.04
N GLN A 189 -12.30 30.37 34.72
CA GLN A 189 -12.61 28.95 34.85
C GLN A 189 -13.64 28.73 35.97
N ALA A 190 -14.71 28.01 35.65
CA ALA A 190 -15.72 27.59 36.62
C ALA A 190 -15.84 26.07 36.67
N ILE A 191 -16.00 25.53 37.88
CA ILE A 191 -16.22 24.11 38.15
C ILE A 191 -17.59 23.95 38.78
N ILE A 192 -18.43 23.12 38.21
CA ILE A 192 -19.77 22.84 38.74
C ILE A 192 -19.84 21.37 39.10
N LEU A 193 -20.15 21.08 40.34
CA LEU A 193 -20.37 19.73 40.86
C LEU A 193 -21.85 19.58 41.18
N ALA A 194 -22.48 18.49 40.74
CA ALA A 194 -23.87 18.21 41.03
C ALA A 194 -24.11 16.71 41.25
N ASP A 195 -24.99 16.39 42.18
CA ASP A 195 -25.27 15.00 42.53
C ASP A 195 -26.11 14.32 41.43
N SER A 196 -27.06 15.07 40.84
CA SER A 196 -27.81 14.62 39.67
C SER A 196 -28.14 15.77 38.72
N GLY A 197 -28.49 15.43 37.49
CA GLY A 197 -28.88 16.39 36.48
C GLY A 197 -29.52 15.74 35.28
N MET A 198 -30.07 16.56 34.39
CA MET A 198 -30.71 16.14 33.16
C MET A 198 -30.40 17.16 32.09
N LEU A 199 -29.98 16.68 30.93
CA LEU A 199 -29.73 17.51 29.75
C LEU A 199 -30.92 17.35 28.82
N GLN A 200 -31.52 18.46 28.40
CA GLN A 200 -32.65 18.46 27.48
C GLN A 200 -32.40 19.45 26.35
N SER A 201 -32.68 19.06 25.12
CA SER A 201 -32.75 20.02 24.01
C SER A 201 -34.00 20.90 24.13
N THR A 202 -33.84 22.21 23.92
CA THR A 202 -34.96 23.16 23.86
C THR A 202 -35.86 22.83 22.66
N ALA A 203 -37.15 23.18 22.69
CA ALA A 203 -38.09 22.93 21.58
C ALA A 203 -37.60 23.50 20.22
N GLU A 204 -36.84 24.60 20.26
CA GLU A 204 -36.21 25.24 19.10
C GLU A 204 -34.88 24.59 18.67
N LYS A 205 -34.37 23.62 19.44
CA LYS A 205 -33.08 22.91 19.29
C LYS A 205 -31.80 23.76 19.34
N LYS A 206 -31.91 25.08 19.54
CA LYS A 206 -30.79 26.05 19.60
C LYS A 206 -30.02 26.14 20.92
N HIS A 207 -30.59 25.56 21.98
CA HIS A 207 -29.96 25.58 23.29
C HIS A 207 -30.17 24.22 23.98
N LEU A 208 -29.14 23.77 24.69
CA LEU A 208 -29.24 22.65 25.61
C LEU A 208 -29.52 23.19 27.01
N LEU A 209 -30.66 22.80 27.56
CA LEU A 209 -31.04 23.11 28.93
C LEU A 209 -30.48 22.02 29.84
N LEU A 210 -29.45 22.36 30.59
CA LEU A 210 -28.91 21.49 31.63
C LEU A 210 -29.54 21.86 32.97
N THR A 211 -30.36 20.95 33.49
CA THR A 211 -30.94 21.07 34.82
C THR A 211 -30.10 20.27 35.80
N LEU A 212 -29.56 20.92 36.81
CA LEU A 212 -28.75 20.31 37.86
C LEU A 212 -29.48 20.36 39.19
N TRP A 213 -29.35 19.31 39.99
CA TRP A 213 -29.92 19.20 41.33
C TRP A 213 -28.83 18.92 42.35
N SER A 214 -28.92 19.61 43.49
CA SER A 214 -28.03 19.48 44.65
C SER A 214 -26.55 19.57 44.26
N GLY A 215 -26.06 20.79 44.08
CA GLY A 215 -24.70 21.02 43.59
C GLY A 215 -24.02 22.26 44.13
N GLU A 216 -22.74 22.38 43.80
CA GLU A 216 -21.87 23.50 44.12
C GLU A 216 -21.23 24.05 42.85
N TRP A 217 -21.26 25.37 42.69
CA TRP A 217 -20.58 26.10 41.63
C TRP A 217 -19.40 26.85 42.24
N PHE A 218 -18.21 26.59 41.71
CA PHE A 218 -16.96 27.24 42.05
C PHE A 218 -16.48 28.09 40.89
N GLU A 219 -16.13 29.34 41.15
CA GLU A 219 -15.61 30.26 40.15
C GLU A 219 -14.55 31.17 40.77
N ASN A 220 -13.45 31.39 40.07
CA ASN A 220 -12.45 32.35 40.49
C ASN A 220 -12.97 33.76 40.24
N MET A 221 -12.83 34.66 41.22
CA MET A 221 -13.17 36.07 40.99
C MET A 221 -11.99 36.76 40.32
N GLN A 222 -12.27 37.60 39.32
CA GLN A 222 -11.26 38.41 38.66
C GLN A 222 -10.49 39.22 39.69
N SER A 223 -9.17 39.00 39.77
CA SER A 223 -8.30 39.81 40.61
C SER A 223 -8.13 41.16 39.94
N GLN A 224 -8.95 42.13 40.34
CA GLN A 224 -8.65 43.52 40.08
C GLN A 224 -7.42 43.88 40.92
N GLU A 225 -6.24 43.83 40.29
CA GLU A 225 -4.90 44.25 40.74
C GLU A 225 -4.77 44.79 42.19
N LEU A 226 -5.11 43.99 43.21
CA LEU A 226 -4.70 44.27 44.57
C LEU A 226 -3.43 43.48 44.84
N ALA A 227 -2.32 44.21 44.69
CA ALA A 227 -0.99 43.76 45.04
C ALA A 227 -0.97 43.11 46.44
N GLY A 228 -0.58 41.83 46.51
CA GLY A 228 0.11 41.31 47.69
C GLY A 228 -0.47 40.11 48.44
N SER A 229 -1.49 39.39 47.96
CA SER A 229 -1.90 38.12 48.58
C SER A 229 -1.91 36.95 47.60
N ALA A 230 -1.26 35.85 47.99
CA ALA A 230 -1.14 34.60 47.20
C ALA A 230 -2.45 33.79 47.11
N SER A 231 -3.59 34.38 47.47
CA SER A 231 -4.90 33.73 47.52
C SER A 231 -5.83 34.39 46.51
N VAL A 232 -6.06 33.73 45.38
CA VAL A 232 -7.10 34.14 44.42
C VAL A 232 -8.45 34.00 45.11
N PRO A 233 -9.22 35.09 45.30
CA PRO A 233 -10.54 35.00 45.92
C PRO A 233 -11.46 34.17 45.00
N TYR A 234 -12.17 33.20 45.59
CA TYR A 234 -13.11 32.34 44.87
C TYR A 234 -14.53 32.56 45.37
N ARG A 235 -15.50 32.39 44.48
CA ARG A 235 -16.92 32.36 44.79
C ARG A 235 -17.39 30.90 44.79
N ARG A 236 -18.02 30.48 45.89
CA ARG A 236 -18.74 29.20 45.98
C ARG A 236 -20.23 29.48 46.14
N GLU A 237 -21.04 28.95 45.23
CA GLU A 237 -22.50 29.00 45.28
C GLU A 237 -23.05 27.58 45.43
N SER A 238 -23.76 27.31 46.53
CA SER A 238 -24.47 26.05 46.74
C SER A 238 -25.93 26.20 46.29
N PHE A 239 -26.41 25.28 45.47
CA PHE A 239 -27.76 25.35 44.88
C PHE A 239 -28.53 24.03 45.04
N VAL A 240 -29.84 24.15 45.27
CA VAL A 240 -30.76 22.98 45.29
C VAL A 240 -31.15 22.60 43.87
N GLN A 241 -31.42 23.58 43.01
CA GLN A 241 -31.74 23.40 41.61
C GLN A 241 -31.14 24.54 40.81
N LYS A 242 -30.50 24.23 39.69
CA LYS A 242 -29.91 25.23 38.79
C LYS A 242 -30.16 24.86 37.34
N HIS A 243 -30.60 25.83 36.56
CA HIS A 243 -30.78 25.69 35.11
C HIS A 243 -29.66 26.44 34.41
N ILE A 244 -28.94 25.74 33.54
CA ILE A 244 -27.87 26.29 32.73
C ILE A 244 -28.30 26.12 31.28
N VAL A 245 -28.42 27.25 30.58
CA VAL A 245 -28.65 27.26 29.14
C VAL A 245 -27.29 27.26 28.48
N LEU A 246 -26.99 26.20 27.75
CA LEU A 246 -25.78 26.07 26.96
C LEU A 246 -26.16 26.37 25.51
N ASP A 247 -25.47 27.33 24.91
CA ASP A 247 -25.62 27.61 23.50
C ASP A 247 -25.19 26.37 22.71
N PHE A 248 -26.15 25.80 21.99
CA PHE A 248 -25.96 24.60 21.20
C PHE A 248 -26.60 24.83 19.86
N ASP A 249 -25.81 25.35 18.94
CA ASP A 249 -26.32 25.64 17.61
C ASP A 249 -26.48 24.33 16.81
N SER A 250 -27.68 23.77 16.85
CA SER A 250 -28.08 22.62 16.02
C SER A 250 -28.51 23.02 14.61
N ASP A 251 -28.64 24.33 14.32
CA ASP A 251 -28.98 24.74 12.95
C ASP A 251 -27.85 24.30 12.02
N PHE A 252 -28.23 23.94 10.79
CA PHE A 252 -27.28 23.56 9.74
C PHE A 252 -26.29 24.70 9.55
N ASN A 253 -25.13 24.55 10.18
CA ASN A 253 -24.20 25.65 10.28
C ASN A 253 -23.56 25.85 8.89
N VAL A 254 -23.25 27.09 8.53
CA VAL A 254 -22.60 27.37 7.23
C VAL A 254 -21.27 26.60 7.12
N SER A 255 -20.63 26.26 8.25
CA SER A 255 -19.47 25.37 8.32
C SER A 255 -19.77 23.94 7.85
N ASP A 256 -20.94 23.38 8.15
CA ASP A 256 -21.35 22.05 7.70
C ASP A 256 -21.67 22.04 6.21
N GLY A 257 -22.39 23.06 5.73
CA GLY A 257 -22.63 23.27 4.30
C GLY A 257 -21.34 23.45 3.51
N SER A 258 -20.40 24.25 4.04
CA SER A 258 -19.09 24.46 3.42
C SER A 258 -18.25 23.17 3.42
N SER A 259 -18.27 22.39 4.50
CA SER A 259 -17.56 21.10 4.60
C SER A 259 -18.07 20.07 3.60
N ILE A 260 -19.39 19.98 3.42
CA ILE A 260 -20.00 19.11 2.40
C ILE A 260 -19.69 19.63 0.99
N SER A 261 -19.79 20.95 0.78
CA SER A 261 -19.50 21.57 -0.51
C SER A 261 -18.03 21.43 -0.90
N ASN A 262 -17.11 21.35 0.07
CA ASN A 262 -15.68 21.17 -0.16
C ASN A 262 -15.28 19.70 -0.30
N ASP A 263 -16.16 18.74 0.01
CA ASP A 263 -15.86 17.31 -0.16
C ASP A 263 -15.88 16.91 -1.64
N ALA A 264 -14.71 16.68 -2.21
CA ALA A 264 -14.53 16.29 -3.60
C ALA A 264 -15.25 14.97 -3.95
N ARG A 265 -15.42 14.06 -2.97
CA ARG A 265 -16.05 12.75 -3.19
C ARG A 265 -17.54 12.87 -3.55
N GLY A 266 -18.19 13.97 -3.17
CA GLY A 266 -19.61 14.25 -3.43
C GLY A 266 -19.89 14.89 -4.78
N LYS A 267 -18.90 15.00 -5.68
CA LYS A 267 -18.97 15.81 -6.91
C LYS A 267 -18.81 14.99 -8.18
N SER A 268 -19.44 15.40 -9.27
CA SER A 268 -19.23 14.83 -10.61
C SER A 268 -17.87 15.25 -11.20
N PHE A 269 -17.46 14.67 -12.34
CA PHE A 269 -16.21 15.08 -13.00
C PHE A 269 -16.20 16.56 -13.38
N THR A 270 -17.31 17.08 -13.91
CA THR A 270 -17.42 18.48 -14.33
C THR A 270 -17.38 19.43 -13.14
N GLN A 271 -18.04 19.07 -12.04
CA GLN A 271 -18.01 19.83 -10.79
C GLN A 271 -16.60 19.86 -10.19
N ILE A 272 -15.89 18.72 -10.17
CA ILE A 272 -14.52 18.66 -9.64
C ILE A 272 -13.58 19.60 -10.41
N VAL A 273 -13.67 19.63 -11.75
CA VAL A 273 -12.83 20.50 -12.58
C VAL A 273 -13.18 21.97 -12.36
N HIS A 274 -14.47 22.31 -12.39
CA HIS A 274 -14.93 23.68 -12.13
C HIS A 274 -14.50 24.19 -10.76
N ASP A 275 -14.61 23.36 -9.73
CA ASP A 275 -14.24 23.73 -8.37
C ASP A 275 -12.73 23.83 -8.21
N MET A 276 -11.95 22.97 -8.87
CA MET A 276 -10.50 23.08 -8.90
C MET A 276 -10.05 24.41 -9.53
N ASP A 277 -10.67 24.84 -10.64
CA ASP A 277 -10.34 26.11 -11.30
C ASP A 277 -10.74 27.30 -10.41
N SER A 278 -11.93 27.23 -9.81
CA SER A 278 -12.41 28.25 -8.86
C SER A 278 -11.50 28.36 -7.63
N LEU A 279 -11.10 27.23 -7.04
CA LEU A 279 -10.18 27.19 -5.91
C LEU A 279 -8.82 27.79 -6.29
N LYS A 280 -8.24 27.40 -7.43
CA LYS A 280 -6.98 27.97 -7.92
C LYS A 280 -7.07 29.48 -8.08
N GLN A 281 -8.14 29.99 -8.71
CA GLN A 281 -8.34 31.42 -8.88
C GLN A 281 -8.41 32.17 -7.53
N VAL A 282 -9.11 31.60 -6.55
CA VAL A 282 -9.22 32.18 -5.20
C VAL A 282 -7.85 32.20 -4.51
N TYR A 283 -7.12 31.08 -4.50
CA TYR A 283 -5.82 31.00 -3.82
C TYR A 283 -4.71 31.78 -4.54
N ASP A 284 -4.76 31.90 -5.87
CA ASP A 284 -3.87 32.79 -6.63
C ASP A 284 -4.12 34.26 -6.27
N SER A 285 -5.39 34.65 -6.11
CA SER A 285 -5.77 36.00 -5.65
C SER A 285 -5.26 36.27 -4.23
N ILE A 286 -5.44 35.32 -3.31
CA ILE A 286 -4.90 35.41 -1.94
C ILE A 286 -3.38 35.55 -1.97
N GLY A 287 -2.68 34.74 -2.77
CA GLY A 287 -1.23 34.80 -2.94
C GLY A 287 -0.76 36.17 -3.46
N ASN A 288 -1.45 36.71 -4.47
CA ASN A 288 -1.16 38.05 -5.01
C ASN A 288 -1.38 39.15 -3.96
N ASN A 289 -2.44 39.06 -3.15
CA ASN A 289 -2.71 40.00 -2.07
C ASN A 289 -1.64 39.92 -0.97
N TYR A 290 -1.22 38.72 -0.57
CA TYR A 290 -0.12 38.53 0.37
C TYR A 290 1.19 39.10 -0.16
N TYR A 291 1.50 38.87 -1.43
CA TYR A 291 2.68 39.45 -2.08
C TYR A 291 2.62 40.98 -2.12
N ALA A 292 1.47 41.56 -2.45
CA ALA A 292 1.29 43.01 -2.46
C ALA A 292 1.47 43.63 -1.06
N ALA A 293 0.88 43.01 -0.03
CA ALA A 293 1.04 43.43 1.36
C ALA A 293 2.50 43.33 1.82
N ASP A 294 3.19 42.26 1.45
CA ASP A 294 4.60 42.05 1.77
C ASP A 294 5.50 43.07 1.08
N ARG A 295 5.18 43.45 -0.16
CA ARG A 295 5.89 44.50 -0.90
C ARG A 295 5.83 45.86 -0.18
N LEU A 296 4.69 46.17 0.43
CA LEU A 296 4.47 47.42 1.15
C LEU A 296 5.09 47.43 2.56
N THR A 297 5.20 46.27 3.19
CA THR A 297 5.58 46.16 4.60
C THR A 297 7.04 45.74 4.79
N PHE A 298 7.47 44.69 4.10
CA PHE A 298 8.78 44.06 4.31
C PHE A 298 9.79 44.41 3.22
N TYR A 299 9.34 44.45 1.97
CA TYR A 299 10.18 44.80 0.81
C TYR A 299 10.04 46.27 0.40
N ARG A 300 9.59 47.12 1.33
CA ARG A 300 9.49 48.56 1.09
C ARG A 300 10.89 49.12 0.84
N LEU A 301 11.11 49.60 -0.37
CA LEU A 301 12.26 50.42 -0.69
C LEU A 301 12.06 51.78 -0.01
N ALA A 302 13.06 52.24 0.75
CA ALA A 302 13.03 53.57 1.34
C ALA A 302 12.93 54.62 0.22
N SER A 303 12.07 55.63 0.38
CA SER A 303 12.03 56.75 -0.55
C SER A 303 13.28 57.60 -0.34
N VAL A 304 14.22 57.50 -1.26
CA VAL A 304 15.48 58.24 -1.22
C VAL A 304 15.35 59.50 -2.11
N THR A 305 15.96 60.61 -1.72
CA THR A 305 16.00 61.82 -2.58
C THR A 305 16.72 61.50 -3.89
N LYS A 306 16.44 62.27 -4.95
CA LYS A 306 16.97 62.02 -6.31
C LYS A 306 18.51 62.02 -6.38
N ASN A 307 19.17 62.75 -5.48
CA ASN A 307 20.63 62.80 -5.36
C ASN A 307 21.19 61.58 -4.60
N ASP A 308 20.51 61.17 -3.53
CA ASP A 308 20.91 60.02 -2.73
C ASP A 308 20.58 58.68 -3.42
N SER A 309 19.60 58.64 -4.35
CA SER A 309 19.25 57.43 -5.11
C SER A 309 20.33 57.02 -6.11
N LEU A 310 20.97 57.98 -6.79
CA LEU A 310 22.11 57.74 -7.68
C LEU A 310 23.32 57.23 -6.90
N ARG A 311 23.58 57.78 -5.71
CA ARG A 311 24.64 57.32 -4.81
C ARG A 311 24.35 55.92 -4.26
N ALA A 312 23.11 55.63 -3.89
CA ALA A 312 22.69 54.30 -3.43
C ALA A 312 22.78 53.25 -4.54
N LEU A 313 22.43 53.58 -5.80
CA LEU A 313 22.60 52.70 -6.96
C LEU A 313 24.07 52.40 -7.25
N GLN A 314 24.94 53.43 -7.19
CA GLN A 314 26.40 53.25 -7.31
C GLN A 314 26.97 52.37 -6.19
N LEU A 315 26.50 52.54 -4.95
CA LEU A 315 26.88 51.70 -3.81
C LEU A 315 26.32 50.27 -3.90
N ALA A 316 25.15 50.07 -4.52
CA ALA A 316 24.57 48.75 -4.73
C ALA A 316 25.30 47.94 -5.82
N THR A 317 25.92 48.61 -6.79
CA THR A 317 26.78 47.98 -7.80
C THR A 317 28.15 47.57 -7.27
N THR A 318 28.60 48.15 -6.15
CA THR A 318 29.82 47.75 -5.45
C THR A 318 29.44 46.81 -4.31
N SER A 319 29.94 45.57 -4.31
CA SER A 319 29.79 44.61 -3.21
C SER A 319 30.53 45.01 -1.90
N ALA A 320 30.82 46.31 -1.72
CA ALA A 320 31.71 46.86 -0.71
C ALA A 320 30.99 47.27 0.60
N TYR A 321 29.65 47.26 0.63
CA TYR A 321 28.92 47.57 1.87
C TYR A 321 28.86 46.33 2.78
N ASN A 322 29.76 46.29 3.78
CA ASN A 322 29.78 45.23 4.78
C ASN A 322 28.95 45.63 6.02
N VAL A 323 27.80 44.98 6.21
CA VAL A 323 26.88 45.24 7.32
C VAL A 323 27.55 45.04 8.69
N ASP A 324 28.47 44.09 8.79
CA ASP A 324 29.18 43.78 10.04
C ASP A 324 30.10 44.93 10.46
N THR A 325 30.76 45.58 9.49
CA THR A 325 31.59 46.76 9.76
C THR A 325 30.74 47.95 10.22
N ALA A 326 29.60 48.20 9.56
CA ALA A 326 28.67 49.27 9.96
C ALA A 326 28.10 49.02 11.37
N TYR A 327 27.78 47.76 11.69
CA TYR A 327 27.33 47.36 13.01
C TYR A 327 28.43 47.48 14.09
N ALA A 328 29.68 47.16 13.75
CA ALA A 328 30.82 47.25 14.67
C ALA A 328 31.04 48.67 15.18
N HIS A 329 30.82 49.69 14.33
CA HIS A 329 30.95 51.11 14.66
C HIS A 329 29.84 51.68 15.56
N LEU A 330 28.77 50.92 15.83
CA LEU A 330 27.69 51.36 16.71
C LEU A 330 28.09 51.30 18.20
N THR A 331 27.54 52.21 19.00
CA THR A 331 27.66 52.18 20.47
C THR A 331 26.97 50.94 21.06
N SER A 332 27.35 50.53 22.28
CA SER A 332 26.76 49.35 22.96
C SER A 332 25.24 49.44 23.10
N GLN A 333 24.68 50.65 23.32
CA GLN A 333 23.24 50.87 23.38
C GLN A 333 22.59 50.73 22.00
N GLN A 334 23.16 51.35 20.96
CA GLN A 334 22.67 51.22 19.58
C GLN A 334 22.73 49.77 19.08
N LYS A 335 23.76 49.02 19.46
CA LYS A 335 23.86 47.57 19.17
C LYS A 335 22.70 46.79 19.78
N ARG A 336 22.37 47.01 21.06
CA ARG A 336 21.23 46.38 21.72
C ARG A 336 19.90 46.75 21.05
N THR A 337 19.69 48.03 20.73
CA THR A 337 18.48 48.49 20.04
C THR A 337 18.36 47.91 18.63
N ALA A 338 19.47 47.83 17.88
CA ALA A 338 19.47 47.24 16.55
C ALA A 338 19.15 45.73 16.61
N ILE A 339 19.74 44.99 17.56
CA ILE A 339 19.42 43.57 17.76
C ILE A 339 17.96 43.39 18.17
N SER A 340 17.45 44.15 19.15
CA SER A 340 16.07 43.98 19.62
C SER A 340 15.06 44.32 18.52
N TYR A 341 15.32 45.36 17.72
CA TYR A 341 14.53 45.69 16.54
C TYR A 341 14.55 44.57 15.51
N ALA A 342 15.74 44.01 15.22
CA ALA A 342 15.88 42.90 14.27
C ALA A 342 15.15 41.63 14.76
N LEU A 343 15.31 41.26 16.03
CA LEU A 343 14.61 40.12 16.64
C LEU A 343 13.10 40.30 16.60
N ASN A 344 12.59 41.47 16.98
CA ASN A 344 11.15 41.76 16.90
C ASN A 344 10.65 41.69 15.45
N ARG A 345 11.38 42.25 14.50
CA ARG A 345 11.00 42.23 13.08
C ARG A 345 10.99 40.81 12.50
N VAL A 346 11.98 39.97 12.84
CA VAL A 346 12.04 38.57 12.42
C VAL A 346 10.94 37.75 13.11
N GLY A 347 10.71 37.97 14.40
CA GLY A 347 9.65 37.30 15.16
C GLY A 347 8.26 37.60 14.60
N SER A 348 7.93 38.87 14.38
CA SER A 348 6.67 39.27 13.76
C SER A 348 6.53 38.72 12.34
N ARG A 349 7.61 38.72 11.55
CA ARG A 349 7.57 38.16 10.19
C ARG A 349 7.36 36.65 10.18
N LYS A 350 8.03 35.92 11.08
CA LYS A 350 7.84 34.48 11.22
C LYS A 350 6.38 34.16 11.57
N SER A 351 5.81 34.86 12.56
CA SER A 351 4.41 34.66 12.96
C SER A 351 3.42 34.97 11.83
N ASP A 352 3.64 36.07 11.08
CA ASP A 352 2.84 36.42 9.90
C ASP A 352 2.92 35.34 8.79
N LEU A 353 4.12 34.83 8.50
CA LEU A 353 4.32 33.76 7.52
C LEU A 353 3.71 32.44 7.98
N GLU A 354 3.80 32.10 9.26
CA GLU A 354 3.15 30.92 9.83
C GLU A 354 1.63 31.01 9.67
N PHE A 355 1.03 32.16 9.98
CA PHE A 355 -0.41 32.37 9.80
C PHE A 355 -0.83 32.29 8.32
N LYS A 356 -0.10 32.97 7.42
CA LYS A 356 -0.36 32.89 5.97
C LYS A 356 -0.20 31.47 5.43
N SER A 357 0.80 30.73 5.93
CA SER A 357 1.05 29.34 5.55
C SER A 357 -0.11 28.41 5.92
N LEU A 358 -0.79 28.64 7.06
CA LEU A 358 -1.96 27.85 7.43
C LEU A 358 -3.04 27.95 6.34
N ILE A 359 -3.40 29.17 5.96
CA ILE A 359 -4.43 29.44 4.93
C ILE A 359 -4.04 28.86 3.56
N THR A 360 -2.80 29.08 3.10
CA THR A 360 -2.37 28.56 1.79
C THR A 360 -2.24 27.04 1.79
N SER A 361 -1.78 26.44 2.89
CA SER A 361 -1.61 24.99 2.99
C SER A 361 -2.95 24.24 2.98
N ASP A 362 -4.00 24.81 3.58
CA ASP A 362 -5.36 24.27 3.53
C ASP A 362 -5.92 24.35 2.10
N GLY A 363 -5.68 25.46 1.40
CA GLY A 363 -6.03 25.60 -0.01
C GLY A 363 -5.38 24.58 -0.91
N ASP A 364 -4.06 24.45 -0.81
CA ASP A 364 -3.31 23.44 -1.55
C ASP A 364 -3.83 22.04 -1.26
N ARG A 365 -4.15 21.75 0.01
CA ARG A 365 -4.72 20.46 0.40
C ARG A 365 -6.08 20.23 -0.25
N LEU A 366 -6.96 21.23 -0.30
CA LEU A 366 -8.26 21.13 -0.96
C LEU A 366 -8.10 20.89 -2.45
N ILE A 367 -7.23 21.63 -3.13
CA ILE A 367 -6.93 21.44 -4.57
C ILE A 367 -6.40 20.03 -4.81
N ARG A 368 -5.42 19.57 -4.01
CA ARG A 368 -4.88 18.20 -4.11
C ARG A 368 -5.96 17.14 -3.93
N GLN A 369 -6.90 17.33 -3.00
CA GLN A 369 -7.99 16.38 -2.78
C GLN A 369 -8.93 16.27 -3.99
N HIS A 370 -9.24 17.38 -4.65
CA HIS A 370 -10.06 17.40 -5.87
C HIS A 370 -9.37 16.67 -7.02
N GLU A 371 -8.07 16.93 -7.23
CA GLU A 371 -7.29 16.26 -8.27
C GLU A 371 -7.11 14.76 -7.96
N ILE A 372 -6.86 14.39 -6.69
CA ILE A 372 -6.79 12.98 -6.26
C ILE A 372 -8.09 12.25 -6.57
N GLU A 373 -9.23 12.85 -6.25
CA GLU A 373 -10.54 12.23 -6.46
C GLU A 373 -10.84 12.07 -7.95
N TRP A 374 -10.49 13.06 -8.77
CA TRP A 374 -10.63 12.97 -10.23
C TRP A 374 -9.86 11.78 -10.80
N VAL A 375 -8.58 11.63 -10.42
CA VAL A 375 -7.75 10.50 -10.86
C VAL A 375 -8.29 9.19 -10.27
N ALA A 376 -8.70 9.18 -9.00
CA ALA A 376 -9.23 7.99 -8.33
C ALA A 376 -10.44 7.39 -9.04
N LYS A 377 -11.35 8.23 -9.55
CA LYS A 377 -12.54 7.75 -10.24
C LYS A 377 -12.21 7.00 -11.53
N ILE A 378 -11.23 7.52 -12.27
CA ILE A 378 -10.73 6.91 -13.51
C ILE A 378 -9.96 5.63 -13.18
N THR A 379 -9.05 5.67 -12.22
CA THR A 379 -8.25 4.49 -11.86
C THR A 379 -9.13 3.37 -11.32
N LEU A 380 -10.16 3.67 -10.51
CA LEU A 380 -11.08 2.67 -9.99
C LEU A 380 -11.90 1.98 -11.09
N ALA A 381 -12.36 2.74 -12.10
CA ALA A 381 -13.02 2.14 -13.25
C ALA A 381 -12.06 1.27 -14.09
N LEU A 382 -10.84 1.76 -14.34
CA LEU A 382 -9.81 1.00 -15.06
C LEU A 382 -9.37 -0.27 -14.31
N SER A 383 -9.41 -0.27 -12.98
CA SER A 383 -9.14 -1.45 -12.16
C SER A 383 -10.05 -2.64 -12.52
N CYS A 384 -11.27 -2.40 -13.00
CA CYS A 384 -12.15 -3.47 -13.50
C CYS A 384 -11.51 -4.26 -14.64
N LEU A 385 -10.87 -3.57 -15.59
CA LEU A 385 -10.18 -4.19 -16.72
C LEU A 385 -8.88 -4.86 -16.28
N ILE A 386 -8.10 -4.20 -15.42
CA ILE A 386 -6.84 -4.73 -14.89
C ILE A 386 -7.10 -6.04 -14.16
N PHE A 387 -8.09 -6.08 -13.26
CA PHE A 387 -8.43 -7.29 -12.52
C PHE A 387 -9.00 -8.39 -13.41
N PHE A 388 -9.76 -8.07 -14.46
CA PHE A 388 -10.16 -9.07 -15.44
C PHE A 388 -8.95 -9.75 -16.10
N PHE A 389 -7.96 -8.95 -16.56
CA PHE A 389 -6.74 -9.46 -17.19
C PHE A 389 -5.75 -10.09 -16.20
N ILE A 390 -6.02 -10.05 -14.91
CA ILE A 390 -5.33 -10.88 -13.92
C ILE A 390 -6.12 -12.15 -13.65
N GLY A 391 -7.41 -12.02 -13.35
CA GLY A 391 -8.28 -13.13 -12.94
C GLY A 391 -8.48 -14.17 -14.03
N ALA A 392 -8.83 -13.77 -15.25
CA ALA A 392 -9.12 -14.71 -16.34
C ALA A 392 -7.91 -15.58 -16.75
N PRO A 393 -6.70 -15.02 -16.99
CA PRO A 393 -5.52 -15.83 -17.26
C PRO A 393 -5.13 -16.73 -16.10
N LEU A 394 -5.23 -16.23 -14.86
CA LEU A 394 -4.79 -16.96 -13.69
C LEU A 394 -5.74 -18.13 -13.38
N GLY A 395 -7.06 -17.93 -13.55
CA GLY A 395 -8.04 -19.01 -13.51
C GLY A 395 -7.79 -20.09 -14.57
N ALA A 396 -7.44 -19.69 -15.80
CA ALA A 396 -7.10 -20.63 -16.88
C ALA A 396 -5.83 -21.47 -16.61
N ILE A 397 -4.90 -20.96 -15.79
CA ILE A 397 -3.65 -21.65 -15.42
C ILE A 397 -3.89 -22.66 -14.28
N ILE A 398 -4.73 -22.34 -13.28
CA ILE A 398 -4.89 -23.09 -12.02
C ILE A 398 -5.82 -24.30 -12.18
N ARG A 399 -5.68 -25.08 -13.26
CA ARG A 399 -6.55 -26.20 -13.68
C ARG A 399 -6.91 -27.26 -12.60
N LYS A 400 -6.24 -27.25 -11.43
CA LYS A 400 -6.48 -28.15 -10.28
C LYS A 400 -6.34 -27.37 -8.97
N GLY A 401 -7.32 -27.48 -8.07
CA GLY A 401 -7.25 -26.85 -6.73
C GLY A 401 -8.57 -26.64 -5.97
N GLY A 402 -9.72 -27.05 -6.53
CA GLY A 402 -11.04 -26.74 -5.96
C GLY A 402 -11.32 -25.23 -5.94
N LEU A 403 -12.48 -24.81 -5.46
CA LEU A 403 -12.88 -23.40 -5.43
C LEU A 403 -12.00 -22.52 -4.51
N GLY A 404 -11.25 -23.11 -3.57
CA GLY A 404 -10.52 -22.37 -2.53
C GLY A 404 -9.23 -21.68 -2.99
N LEU A 405 -8.40 -22.35 -3.81
CA LEU A 405 -7.13 -21.80 -4.30
C LEU A 405 -7.32 -20.56 -5.20
N PRO A 406 -8.24 -20.59 -6.19
CA PRO A 406 -8.74 -19.41 -6.90
C PRO A 406 -9.03 -18.19 -6.02
N VAL A 407 -9.84 -18.39 -4.99
CA VAL A 407 -10.27 -17.33 -4.07
C VAL A 407 -9.08 -16.79 -3.29
N LEU A 408 -8.22 -17.64 -2.76
CA LEU A 408 -7.05 -17.21 -1.98
C LEU A 408 -6.09 -16.33 -2.80
N ILE A 409 -5.83 -16.68 -4.06
CA ILE A 409 -4.96 -15.87 -4.91
C ILE A 409 -5.63 -14.54 -5.28
N SER A 410 -6.95 -14.54 -5.52
CA SER A 410 -7.69 -13.30 -5.76
C SER A 410 -7.59 -12.33 -4.57
N VAL A 411 -7.71 -12.85 -3.35
CA VAL A 411 -7.57 -12.07 -2.11
C VAL A 411 -6.15 -11.51 -1.99
N LEU A 412 -5.11 -12.29 -2.28
CA LEU A 412 -3.72 -11.81 -2.25
C LEU A 412 -3.48 -10.68 -3.26
N VAL A 413 -3.92 -10.86 -4.51
CA VAL A 413 -3.83 -9.83 -5.56
C VAL A 413 -4.58 -8.56 -5.15
N PHE A 414 -5.76 -8.72 -4.53
CA PHE A 414 -6.53 -7.59 -4.04
C PHE A 414 -5.86 -6.87 -2.86
N ILE A 415 -5.29 -7.61 -1.90
CA ILE A 415 -4.53 -7.03 -0.79
C ILE A 415 -3.35 -6.22 -1.34
N LEU A 416 -2.63 -6.75 -2.32
CA LEU A 416 -1.53 -6.03 -2.98
C LEU A 416 -2.02 -4.74 -3.63
N TYR A 417 -3.12 -4.80 -4.39
CA TYR A 417 -3.76 -3.61 -4.96
C TYR A 417 -4.09 -2.57 -3.88
N TYR A 418 -4.78 -3.00 -2.82
CA TYR A 418 -5.26 -2.12 -1.75
C TYR A 418 -4.11 -1.46 -0.98
N ILE A 419 -3.02 -2.20 -0.73
CA ILE A 419 -1.81 -1.66 -0.09
C ILE A 419 -1.17 -0.60 -0.99
N LEU A 420 -1.01 -0.89 -2.28
CA LEU A 420 -0.39 0.05 -3.22
C LEU A 420 -1.26 1.31 -3.41
N ASP A 421 -2.57 1.16 -3.62
CA ASP A 421 -3.47 2.30 -3.82
C ASP A 421 -3.56 3.19 -2.58
N ASN A 422 -3.65 2.60 -1.37
CA ASN A 422 -3.68 3.39 -0.14
C ASN A 422 -2.35 4.06 0.17
N SER A 423 -1.22 3.38 -0.09
CA SER A 423 0.10 3.97 0.09
C SER A 423 0.28 5.17 -0.85
N GLY A 424 -0.07 4.98 -2.12
CA GLY A 424 -0.07 6.04 -3.13
C GLY A 424 -0.99 7.20 -2.78
N TYR A 425 -2.21 6.92 -2.31
CA TYR A 425 -3.15 7.93 -1.81
C TYR A 425 -2.59 8.74 -0.64
N ARG A 426 -2.00 8.08 0.37
CA ARG A 426 -1.40 8.77 1.53
C ARG A 426 -0.23 9.65 1.13
N MET A 427 0.62 9.18 0.21
CA MET A 427 1.77 9.95 -0.29
C MET A 427 1.34 11.15 -1.16
N ALA A 428 0.33 10.98 -2.02
CA ALA A 428 -0.24 12.07 -2.81
C ALA A 428 -0.94 13.12 -1.93
N ARG A 429 -1.74 12.68 -0.96
CA ARG A 429 -2.48 13.57 -0.05
C ARG A 429 -1.56 14.44 0.81
N SER A 430 -0.42 13.92 1.23
CA SER A 430 0.59 14.64 2.01
C SER A 430 1.49 15.55 1.17
N GLY A 431 1.34 15.56 -0.16
CA GLY A 431 2.17 16.36 -1.05
C GLY A 431 3.60 15.84 -1.22
N MET A 432 3.91 14.62 -0.74
CA MET A 432 5.24 14.02 -0.92
C MET A 432 5.48 13.60 -2.37
N TRP A 433 4.46 13.06 -3.03
CA TRP A 433 4.51 12.59 -4.41
C TRP A 433 3.53 13.36 -5.28
N THR A 434 3.86 13.52 -6.57
CA THR A 434 2.92 14.02 -7.57
C THR A 434 1.67 13.13 -7.62
N ILE A 435 0.49 13.74 -7.67
CA ILE A 435 -0.81 13.06 -7.52
C ILE A 435 -1.01 11.95 -8.54
N TRP A 436 -0.71 12.23 -9.80
CA TRP A 436 -0.76 11.26 -10.89
C TRP A 436 0.07 10.01 -10.59
N PHE A 437 1.32 10.20 -10.16
CA PHE A 437 2.23 9.10 -9.84
C PHE A 437 1.77 8.32 -8.61
N GLY A 438 1.30 9.02 -7.58
CA GLY A 438 0.76 8.40 -6.36
C GLY A 438 -0.46 7.54 -6.65
N LYS A 439 -1.48 8.05 -7.34
CA LYS A 439 -2.71 7.30 -7.63
C LYS A 439 -2.56 6.28 -8.77
N SER A 440 -1.57 6.44 -9.66
CA SER A 440 -1.26 5.44 -10.68
C SER A 440 -0.34 4.32 -10.19
N LEU A 441 0.14 4.35 -8.94
CA LEU A 441 1.09 3.37 -8.40
C LEU A 441 0.57 1.93 -8.52
N ALA A 442 -0.67 1.68 -8.13
CA ALA A 442 -1.26 0.35 -8.21
C ALA A 442 -1.44 -0.12 -9.67
N PRO A 443 -2.06 0.65 -10.58
CA PRO A 443 -2.07 0.32 -12.02
C PRO A 443 -0.69 0.10 -12.62
N ALA A 444 0.31 0.92 -12.26
CA ALA A 444 1.66 0.82 -12.79
C ALA A 444 2.34 -0.53 -12.46
N VAL A 445 2.01 -1.14 -11.32
CA VAL A 445 2.50 -2.48 -10.93
C VAL A 445 1.63 -3.58 -11.51
N LEU A 446 0.31 -3.41 -11.47
CA LEU A 446 -0.63 -4.46 -11.84
C LEU A 446 -0.79 -4.65 -13.35
N VAL A 447 -0.65 -3.60 -14.17
CA VAL A 447 -0.75 -3.70 -15.63
C VAL A 447 0.35 -4.59 -16.21
N PRO A 448 1.65 -4.41 -15.89
CA PRO A 448 2.70 -5.33 -16.31
C PRO A 448 2.44 -6.77 -15.86
N MET A 449 1.91 -6.96 -14.64
CA MET A 449 1.57 -8.27 -14.10
C MET A 449 0.40 -8.92 -14.85
N ALA A 450 -0.64 -8.15 -15.18
CA ALA A 450 -1.78 -8.58 -16.00
C ALA A 450 -1.33 -9.01 -17.40
N VAL A 451 -0.46 -8.22 -18.04
CA VAL A 451 0.14 -8.54 -19.34
C VAL A 451 0.98 -9.81 -19.25
N PHE A 452 1.81 -9.94 -18.21
CA PHE A 452 2.64 -11.13 -17.98
C PHE A 452 1.80 -12.39 -17.80
N PHE A 453 0.76 -12.36 -16.96
CA PHE A 453 -0.12 -13.51 -16.75
C PHE A 453 -0.92 -13.86 -18.01
N THR A 454 -1.42 -12.85 -18.73
CA THR A 454 -2.12 -13.05 -20.01
C THR A 454 -1.20 -13.73 -21.04
N TYR A 455 0.04 -13.26 -21.16
CA TYR A 455 1.05 -13.85 -22.05
C TYR A 455 1.35 -15.31 -21.65
N LYS A 456 1.57 -15.56 -20.36
CA LYS A 456 1.89 -16.89 -19.83
C LYS A 456 0.75 -17.90 -19.99
N ALA A 457 -0.50 -17.47 -19.77
CA ALA A 457 -1.68 -18.33 -19.96
C ALA A 457 -1.89 -18.70 -21.43
N THR A 458 -1.54 -17.79 -22.34
CA THR A 458 -1.62 -18.02 -23.79
C THR A 458 -0.60 -19.05 -24.25
N ASN A 459 0.61 -19.04 -23.68
CA ASN A 459 1.70 -19.95 -24.03
C ASN A 459 1.70 -21.27 -23.24
N ASP A 460 0.62 -21.61 -22.53
CA ASP A 460 0.45 -22.85 -21.75
C ASP A 460 1.59 -23.19 -20.78
N SER A 461 2.38 -22.19 -20.40
CA SER A 461 3.50 -22.36 -19.50
C SER A 461 3.02 -22.48 -18.06
N VAL A 462 3.48 -23.51 -17.34
CA VAL A 462 3.11 -23.77 -15.95
C VAL A 462 3.81 -22.77 -15.03
N VAL A 463 3.18 -21.61 -14.80
CA VAL A 463 3.71 -20.51 -13.95
C VAL A 463 3.80 -20.90 -12.47
N PHE A 464 3.10 -21.95 -12.03
CA PHE A 464 3.06 -22.37 -10.63
C PHE A 464 3.47 -23.84 -10.45
N ASN A 465 4.50 -24.29 -11.17
CA ASN A 465 5.11 -25.58 -10.80
C ASN A 465 6.04 -25.35 -9.61
N ALA A 466 5.55 -25.65 -8.40
CA ALA A 466 6.32 -25.51 -7.17
C ALA A 466 7.67 -26.23 -7.27
N ASP A 467 7.76 -27.33 -8.02
CA ASP A 467 9.01 -28.04 -8.26
C ASP A 467 9.96 -27.28 -9.18
N LEU A 468 9.49 -26.57 -10.21
CA LEU A 468 10.34 -25.72 -11.04
C LEU A 468 10.89 -24.53 -10.24
N TYR A 469 10.07 -23.89 -9.40
CA TYR A 469 10.54 -22.80 -8.55
C TYR A 469 11.43 -23.31 -7.41
N ALA A 470 11.12 -24.46 -6.82
CA ALA A 470 11.97 -25.12 -5.85
C ALA A 470 13.30 -25.53 -6.47
N ASP A 471 13.33 -25.99 -7.72
CA ASP A 471 14.56 -26.34 -8.42
C ASP A 471 15.34 -25.10 -8.85
N ILE A 472 14.69 -24.02 -9.30
CA ILE A 472 15.34 -22.73 -9.52
C ILE A 472 15.92 -22.20 -8.21
N PHE A 473 15.19 -22.30 -7.10
CA PHE A 473 15.64 -21.88 -5.77
C PHE A 473 16.78 -22.77 -5.27
N ARG A 474 16.69 -24.09 -5.43
CA ARG A 474 17.76 -25.05 -5.11
C ARG A 474 19.01 -24.79 -5.96
N ARG A 475 18.86 -24.49 -7.26
CA ARG A 475 19.96 -24.08 -8.17
C ARG A 475 20.49 -22.68 -7.86
N PHE A 476 19.68 -21.79 -7.30
CA PHE A 476 20.14 -20.45 -6.91
C PHE A 476 20.98 -20.53 -5.62
N PHE A 477 20.50 -21.29 -4.63
CA PHE A 477 21.18 -21.48 -3.34
C PHE A 477 22.16 -22.66 -3.29
N GLY A 478 22.36 -23.38 -4.40
CA GLY A 478 23.27 -24.52 -4.48
C GLY A 478 22.88 -25.75 -3.66
N LEU A 479 21.60 -25.94 -3.35
CA LEU A 479 21.05 -27.09 -2.62
C LEU A 479 21.06 -28.36 -3.50
N ARG A 480 21.25 -29.54 -2.89
CA ARG A 480 21.36 -30.84 -3.60
C ARG A 480 20.07 -31.18 -4.34
N ILE A 481 20.21 -31.60 -5.59
CA ILE A 481 19.14 -32.20 -6.40
C ILE A 481 19.44 -33.70 -6.40
N LYS A 482 18.47 -34.52 -5.98
CA LYS A 482 18.60 -35.98 -6.06
C LYS A 482 18.26 -36.41 -7.48
N ARG A 483 19.07 -37.30 -8.07
CA ARG A 483 18.77 -37.93 -9.35
C ARG A 483 18.00 -39.22 -9.10
N PRO A 484 16.74 -39.34 -9.53
CA PRO A 484 16.08 -40.63 -9.56
C PRO A 484 16.52 -41.38 -10.82
N ILE A 485 17.33 -42.44 -10.66
CA ILE A 485 17.60 -43.40 -11.73
C ILE A 485 16.72 -44.63 -11.45
N TYR A 486 15.77 -44.90 -12.35
CA TYR A 486 14.91 -46.07 -12.27
C TYR A 486 15.45 -47.17 -13.17
N ARG A 487 15.32 -48.42 -12.73
CA ARG A 487 15.66 -49.58 -13.54
C ARG A 487 14.78 -49.60 -14.79
N LYS A 488 15.39 -49.69 -15.97
CA LYS A 488 14.66 -49.87 -17.23
C LYS A 488 14.11 -51.30 -17.29
N GLU A 489 12.85 -51.44 -17.69
CA GLU A 489 12.19 -52.75 -17.84
C GLU A 489 12.68 -53.51 -19.09
N VAL A 490 13.20 -52.77 -20.09
CA VAL A 490 13.77 -53.31 -21.32
C VAL A 490 15.14 -52.64 -21.57
N VAL A 491 16.18 -53.47 -21.72
CA VAL A 491 17.54 -53.04 -22.06
C VAL A 491 17.79 -53.39 -23.53
N ILE A 492 18.16 -52.41 -24.35
CA ILE A 492 18.33 -52.57 -25.81
C ILE A 492 19.77 -53.01 -26.15
N ASN A 493 20.77 -52.45 -25.46
CA ASN A 493 22.20 -52.76 -25.63
C ASN A 493 22.82 -53.06 -24.26
N ASP A 494 23.70 -54.04 -24.18
CA ASP A 494 24.47 -54.31 -22.96
C ASP A 494 25.58 -53.25 -22.77
N PRO A 495 25.94 -52.86 -21.52
CA PRO A 495 26.96 -51.84 -21.27
C PRO A 495 28.36 -52.28 -21.68
N HIS A 496 29.20 -51.34 -22.10
CA HIS A 496 30.61 -51.57 -22.45
C HIS A 496 31.49 -51.53 -21.20
N TYR A 497 31.37 -52.54 -20.36
CA TYR A 497 32.02 -52.61 -19.05
C TYR A 497 33.55 -52.36 -19.06
N ALA A 498 34.27 -52.83 -20.08
CA ALA A 498 35.72 -52.64 -20.16
C ALA A 498 36.10 -51.18 -20.45
N ASP A 499 35.36 -50.51 -21.34
CA ASP A 499 35.58 -49.11 -21.70
C ASP A 499 35.15 -48.18 -20.57
N ASP A 500 34.00 -48.45 -19.94
CA ASP A 500 33.52 -47.73 -18.76
C ASP A 500 34.52 -47.81 -17.61
N LEU A 501 35.13 -48.98 -17.39
CA LEU A 501 36.14 -49.17 -16.33
C LEU A 501 37.40 -48.33 -16.59
N ALA A 502 37.90 -48.31 -17.83
CA ALA A 502 39.06 -47.50 -18.21
C ALA A 502 38.76 -45.99 -18.05
N GLN A 503 37.58 -45.54 -18.48
CA GLN A 503 37.15 -44.15 -18.35
C GLN A 503 36.94 -43.72 -16.89
N LEU A 504 36.33 -44.57 -16.06
CA LEU A 504 36.16 -44.31 -14.63
C LEU A 504 37.52 -44.20 -13.89
N GLN A 505 38.51 -45.01 -14.28
CA GLN A 505 39.87 -44.94 -13.74
C GLN A 505 40.58 -43.64 -14.12
N GLN A 506 40.54 -43.27 -15.41
CA GLN A 506 41.10 -42.02 -15.91
C GLN A 506 40.46 -40.82 -15.20
N MET A 507 39.13 -40.79 -15.12
CA MET A 507 38.38 -39.73 -14.46
C MET A 507 38.73 -39.60 -12.97
N ASN A 508 38.98 -40.72 -12.27
CA ASN A 508 39.38 -40.67 -10.86
C ASN A 508 40.72 -39.93 -10.68
N ASN A 509 41.68 -40.18 -11.56
CA ASN A 509 42.98 -39.51 -11.56
C ASN A 509 42.84 -38.01 -11.86
N GLU A 510 42.03 -37.65 -12.86
CA GLU A 510 41.75 -36.25 -13.21
C GLU A 510 41.06 -35.49 -12.05
N ILE A 511 40.11 -36.13 -11.34
CA ILE A 511 39.45 -35.54 -10.16
C ILE A 511 40.45 -35.31 -9.02
N VAL A 512 41.39 -36.24 -8.80
CA VAL A 512 42.44 -36.08 -7.78
C VAL A 512 43.32 -34.88 -8.12
N GLU A 513 43.82 -34.81 -9.36
CA GLU A 513 44.67 -33.72 -9.84
C GLU A 513 43.95 -32.36 -9.74
N TYR A 514 42.68 -32.30 -10.15
CA TYR A 514 41.86 -31.09 -10.05
C TYR A 514 41.65 -30.63 -8.59
N SER A 515 41.36 -31.56 -7.69
CA SER A 515 41.16 -31.26 -6.26
C SER A 515 42.44 -30.72 -5.61
N HIS A 516 43.62 -31.23 -6.00
CA HIS A 516 44.92 -30.78 -5.50
C HIS A 516 45.30 -29.38 -6.01
N THR A 517 45.08 -29.10 -7.30
CA THR A 517 45.44 -27.83 -7.96
C THR A 517 44.54 -26.67 -7.53
N HIS A 518 43.22 -26.87 -7.47
CA HIS A 518 42.24 -25.78 -7.32
C HIS A 518 41.83 -25.45 -5.87
N ARG A 519 42.27 -26.26 -4.88
CA ARG A 519 42.06 -26.04 -3.42
C ARG A 519 40.65 -25.55 -3.06
N LEU A 520 39.62 -26.26 -3.51
CA LEU A 520 38.19 -25.89 -3.47
C LEU A 520 37.61 -25.51 -2.08
N LYS A 521 38.33 -25.76 -0.97
CA LYS A 521 37.94 -25.33 0.39
C LYS A 521 38.09 -23.84 0.63
N ARG A 522 39.08 -23.20 0.02
CA ARG A 522 39.42 -21.80 0.31
C ARG A 522 38.52 -20.86 -0.47
N ALA A 523 38.09 -19.78 0.18
CA ALA A 523 37.37 -18.71 -0.48
C ALA A 523 38.26 -18.09 -1.57
N PRO A 524 37.77 -17.96 -2.82
CA PRO A 524 38.55 -17.32 -3.88
C PRO A 524 38.67 -15.82 -3.62
N SER A 525 39.78 -15.19 -4.02
CA SER A 525 39.92 -13.74 -3.81
C SER A 525 38.92 -12.95 -4.66
N TRP A 526 38.19 -12.01 -4.07
CA TRP A 526 37.20 -11.15 -4.72
C TRP A 526 37.70 -10.54 -6.05
N VAL A 527 38.94 -10.03 -6.04
CA VAL A 527 39.55 -9.40 -7.23
C VAL A 527 39.75 -10.39 -8.36
N LYS A 528 40.22 -11.61 -8.08
CA LYS A 528 40.39 -12.63 -9.12
C LYS A 528 39.06 -13.08 -9.71
N VAL A 529 38.01 -13.16 -8.89
CA VAL A 529 36.68 -13.63 -9.32
C VAL A 529 36.01 -12.69 -10.32
N PHE A 530 36.06 -11.37 -10.06
CA PHE A 530 35.32 -10.40 -10.87
C PHE A 530 36.18 -9.69 -11.92
N PHE A 531 37.50 -9.58 -11.71
CA PHE A 531 38.37 -8.74 -12.53
C PHE A 531 39.47 -9.49 -13.31
N LYS A 532 39.81 -10.73 -12.96
CA LYS A 532 40.79 -11.55 -13.71
C LYS A 532 40.11 -12.73 -14.40
N TYR A 533 40.53 -13.03 -15.63
CA TYR A 533 40.00 -14.14 -16.41
C TYR A 533 40.96 -15.32 -16.32
N GLU A 534 40.53 -16.41 -15.71
CA GLU A 534 41.23 -17.71 -15.71
C GLU A 534 40.22 -18.77 -16.23
N PRO A 535 40.46 -19.39 -17.40
CA PRO A 535 39.57 -20.43 -17.93
C PRO A 535 39.78 -21.73 -17.14
N ASP A 536 38.69 -22.27 -16.56
CA ASP A 536 38.65 -23.60 -15.96
C ASP A 536 37.60 -24.43 -16.69
N ASN A 537 38.09 -25.30 -17.58
CA ASN A 537 37.28 -26.16 -18.45
C ASN A 537 37.37 -27.64 -18.02
N VAL A 538 37.94 -27.93 -16.84
CA VAL A 538 38.19 -29.33 -16.43
C VAL A 538 36.87 -30.03 -16.15
N MET A 539 35.99 -29.39 -15.38
CA MET A 539 34.65 -29.91 -15.10
C MET A 539 33.73 -29.94 -16.32
N GLU A 540 33.99 -29.09 -17.31
CA GLU A 540 33.28 -29.12 -18.60
C GLU A 540 33.61 -30.37 -19.43
N ARG A 541 34.74 -31.05 -19.13
CA ARG A 541 35.09 -32.35 -19.73
C ARG A 541 34.62 -33.52 -18.87
N ILE A 542 34.87 -33.46 -17.56
CA ILE A 542 34.57 -34.56 -16.62
C ILE A 542 33.06 -34.79 -16.47
N VAL A 543 32.25 -33.72 -16.42
CA VAL A 543 30.80 -33.86 -16.17
C VAL A 543 30.09 -34.59 -17.31
N PRO A 544 30.24 -34.20 -18.60
CA PRO A 544 29.63 -34.94 -19.71
C PRO A 544 30.11 -36.39 -19.84
N GLN A 545 31.40 -36.65 -19.57
CA GLN A 545 31.93 -38.02 -19.57
C GLN A 545 31.28 -38.88 -18.49
N LEU A 546 31.14 -38.37 -17.26
CA LEU A 546 30.43 -39.07 -16.19
C LEU A 546 28.97 -39.33 -16.56
N GLU A 547 28.29 -38.39 -17.21
CA GLU A 547 26.91 -38.57 -17.68
C GLU A 547 26.80 -39.68 -18.73
N GLN A 548 27.73 -39.73 -19.68
CA GLN A 548 27.78 -40.77 -20.71
C GLN A 548 28.00 -42.17 -20.10
N ILE A 549 28.91 -42.29 -19.14
CA ILE A 549 29.17 -43.55 -18.41
C ILE A 549 27.94 -43.95 -17.58
N ILE A 550 27.28 -43.00 -16.91
CA ILE A 550 26.05 -43.28 -16.16
C ILE A 550 24.94 -43.75 -17.10
N GLU A 551 24.83 -43.15 -18.29
CA GLU A 551 23.85 -43.55 -19.30
C GLU A 551 24.09 -44.97 -19.80
N ASP A 552 25.35 -45.35 -20.08
CA ASP A 552 25.68 -46.71 -20.52
C ASP A 552 25.46 -47.73 -19.39
N LEU A 553 25.98 -47.46 -18.20
CA LEU A 553 25.80 -48.33 -17.02
C LEU A 553 24.34 -48.41 -16.55
N SER A 554 23.48 -47.45 -16.90
CA SER A 554 22.03 -47.52 -16.60
C SER A 554 21.34 -48.70 -17.29
N ASN A 555 21.97 -49.25 -18.33
CA ASN A 555 21.54 -50.45 -19.04
C ASN A 555 22.04 -51.75 -18.37
N SER A 556 22.82 -51.67 -17.28
CA SER A 556 23.32 -52.86 -16.57
C SER A 556 22.20 -53.68 -15.94
N ARG A 557 22.32 -55.01 -15.99
CA ARG A 557 21.41 -55.93 -15.30
C ARG A 557 21.77 -56.13 -13.82
N ASP A 558 22.92 -55.62 -13.36
CA ASP A 558 23.36 -55.77 -11.98
C ASP A 558 22.69 -54.73 -11.05
N ARG A 559 21.96 -55.23 -10.06
CA ARG A 559 21.25 -54.42 -9.06
C ARG A 559 22.20 -53.53 -8.25
N THR A 560 23.42 -53.98 -8.00
CA THR A 560 24.41 -53.21 -7.24
C THR A 560 24.87 -51.99 -8.03
N ILE A 561 25.14 -52.14 -9.33
CA ILE A 561 25.53 -51.03 -10.21
C ILE A 561 24.40 -50.00 -10.28
N ILE A 562 23.15 -50.43 -10.56
CA ILE A 562 22.00 -49.51 -10.64
C ILE A 562 21.77 -48.73 -9.33
N ASN A 563 21.87 -49.38 -8.18
CA ASN A 563 21.69 -48.72 -6.88
C ASN A 563 22.76 -47.64 -6.65
N HIS A 564 24.02 -47.92 -6.99
CA HIS A 564 25.11 -46.96 -6.84
C HIS A 564 25.08 -45.84 -7.89
N LEU A 565 24.52 -46.09 -9.09
CA LEU A 565 24.30 -45.03 -10.08
C LEU A 565 23.37 -43.91 -9.54
N SER A 566 22.37 -44.26 -8.73
CA SER A 566 21.47 -43.28 -8.10
C SER A 566 22.13 -42.40 -7.03
N MET A 567 23.33 -42.77 -6.57
CA MET A 567 24.10 -42.03 -5.56
C MET A 567 25.00 -40.95 -6.17
N TYR A 568 25.21 -40.95 -7.50
CA TYR A 568 25.98 -39.89 -8.15
C TYR A 568 25.29 -38.52 -8.01
N PRO A 569 26.02 -37.48 -7.56
CA PRO A 569 25.48 -36.14 -7.46
C PRO A 569 25.35 -35.49 -8.84
N VAL A 570 24.27 -34.75 -9.07
CA VAL A 570 24.16 -33.87 -10.24
C VAL A 570 25.10 -32.67 -10.03
N MET A 571 26.17 -32.63 -10.81
CA MET A 571 27.19 -31.59 -10.79
C MET A 571 26.92 -30.52 -11.86
N SER A 572 27.36 -29.29 -11.60
CA SER A 572 27.24 -28.17 -12.55
C SER A 572 28.58 -27.87 -13.20
N GLU A 573 28.63 -27.81 -14.52
CA GLU A 573 29.85 -27.60 -15.32
C GLU A 573 30.60 -26.30 -14.99
N ARG A 574 29.87 -25.18 -14.81
CA ARG A 574 30.50 -23.83 -14.73
C ARG A 574 30.16 -23.02 -13.47
N ALA A 575 29.25 -23.48 -12.60
CA ALA A 575 28.74 -22.66 -11.49
C ALA A 575 29.75 -22.40 -10.34
N HIS A 576 30.90 -23.06 -10.36
CA HIS A 576 31.95 -22.98 -9.33
C HIS A 576 33.14 -22.08 -9.73
N THR A 577 33.19 -21.60 -10.98
CA THR A 577 34.31 -20.82 -11.52
C THR A 577 33.97 -19.33 -11.60
N ARG A 578 32.81 -18.96 -12.15
CA ARG A 578 32.42 -17.55 -12.37
C ARG A 578 30.91 -17.30 -12.39
N PRO A 579 30.44 -16.08 -12.04
CA PRO A 579 29.03 -15.71 -12.18
C PRO A 579 28.57 -15.57 -13.63
N PHE A 580 29.39 -14.94 -14.50
CA PHE A 580 29.10 -14.75 -15.92
C PHE A 580 30.35 -14.96 -16.78
N GLU A 581 30.16 -15.28 -18.07
CA GLU A 581 31.26 -15.49 -19.02
C GLU A 581 31.82 -14.18 -19.59
N ARG A 582 30.93 -13.19 -19.79
CA ARG A 582 31.32 -11.90 -20.34
C ARG A 582 31.96 -11.05 -19.24
N LYS A 583 33.20 -10.60 -19.48
CA LYS A 583 33.99 -9.79 -18.53
C LYS A 583 33.23 -8.57 -18.01
N TRP A 584 32.51 -7.86 -18.88
CA TRP A 584 31.78 -6.65 -18.48
C TRP A 584 30.60 -6.94 -17.53
N LEU A 585 29.91 -8.08 -17.67
CA LEU A 585 28.82 -8.48 -16.77
C LEU A 585 29.33 -8.75 -15.35
N ASN A 586 30.51 -9.35 -15.22
CA ASN A 586 31.15 -9.55 -13.91
C ASN A 586 31.56 -8.23 -13.26
N ILE A 587 32.07 -7.27 -14.05
CA ILE A 587 32.42 -5.94 -13.54
C ILE A 587 31.16 -5.20 -13.07
N VAL A 588 30.09 -5.19 -13.87
CA VAL A 588 28.81 -4.58 -13.49
C VAL A 588 28.22 -5.22 -12.23
N ALA A 589 28.25 -6.55 -12.15
CA ALA A 589 27.80 -7.27 -10.96
C ALA A 589 28.63 -6.94 -9.71
N ALA A 590 29.93 -6.70 -9.86
CA ALA A 590 30.81 -6.29 -8.76
C ALA A 590 30.55 -4.86 -8.29
N VAL A 591 30.19 -3.95 -9.20
CA VAL A 591 29.84 -2.55 -8.89
C VAL A 591 28.52 -2.45 -8.13
N VAL A 592 27.54 -3.29 -8.48
CA VAL A 592 26.27 -3.39 -7.76
C VAL A 592 26.47 -4.23 -6.48
N VAL A 593 26.93 -3.58 -5.41
CA VAL A 593 27.39 -4.24 -4.15
C VAL A 593 26.44 -5.33 -3.62
N PRO A 594 25.10 -5.14 -3.55
CA PRO A 594 24.20 -6.19 -3.06
C PRO A 594 24.19 -7.42 -3.98
N LEU A 595 24.24 -7.21 -5.31
CA LEU A 595 24.20 -8.28 -6.30
C LEU A 595 25.53 -9.04 -6.35
N GLY A 596 26.66 -8.32 -6.36
CA GLY A 596 27.99 -8.92 -6.40
C GLY A 596 28.28 -9.80 -5.19
N PHE A 597 27.88 -9.35 -3.99
CA PHE A 597 28.06 -10.12 -2.76
C PHE A 597 27.25 -11.42 -2.79
N VAL A 598 25.99 -11.37 -3.24
CA VAL A 598 25.13 -12.57 -3.37
C VAL A 598 25.72 -13.56 -4.38
N LEU A 599 26.20 -13.09 -5.52
CA LEU A 599 26.82 -13.95 -6.55
C LEU A 599 28.14 -14.57 -6.08
N TYR A 600 28.95 -13.82 -5.33
CA TYR A 600 30.18 -14.34 -4.71
C TYR A 600 29.89 -15.44 -3.70
N MET A 601 28.93 -15.22 -2.79
CA MET A 601 28.50 -16.21 -1.80
C MET A 601 27.91 -17.46 -2.46
N ARG A 602 27.12 -17.29 -3.52
CA ARG A 602 26.60 -18.39 -4.34
C ARG A 602 27.74 -19.23 -4.92
N MET A 603 28.71 -18.62 -5.59
CA MET A 603 29.82 -19.34 -6.22
C MET A 603 30.72 -20.04 -5.20
N TRP A 604 31.03 -19.41 -4.06
CA TRP A 604 31.80 -20.05 -3.00
C TRP A 604 31.08 -21.29 -2.44
N ARG A 605 29.76 -21.22 -2.26
CA ARG A 605 28.95 -22.38 -1.85
C ARG A 605 28.98 -23.51 -2.89
N TYR A 606 28.96 -23.18 -4.18
CA TYR A 606 29.14 -24.15 -5.25
C TYR A 606 30.52 -24.81 -5.26
N ARG A 607 31.60 -24.08 -4.92
CA ARG A 607 32.95 -24.67 -4.76
C ARG A 607 33.02 -25.66 -3.60
N LEU A 608 32.46 -25.29 -2.45
CA LEU A 608 32.39 -26.18 -1.27
C LEU A 608 31.55 -27.43 -1.55
N ARG A 609 30.46 -27.28 -2.31
CA ARG A 609 29.63 -28.40 -2.76
C ARG A 609 30.36 -29.30 -3.75
N LEU A 610 30.98 -28.73 -4.78
CA LEU A 610 31.72 -29.49 -5.79
C LEU A 610 32.77 -30.39 -5.12
N GLN A 611 33.50 -29.89 -4.12
CA GLN A 611 34.45 -30.72 -3.40
C GLN A 611 33.82 -31.94 -2.73
N ARG A 612 32.65 -31.78 -2.10
CA ARG A 612 31.93 -32.89 -1.47
C ARG A 612 31.40 -33.85 -2.54
N ASP A 613 30.91 -33.31 -3.64
CA ASP A 613 30.34 -34.09 -4.74
C ASP A 613 31.46 -34.89 -5.46
N LEU A 614 32.64 -34.32 -5.68
CA LEU A 614 33.82 -35.04 -6.21
C LEU A 614 34.25 -36.19 -5.29
N LYS A 615 34.22 -36.01 -3.96
CA LYS A 615 34.51 -37.12 -3.03
C LYS A 615 33.49 -38.26 -3.14
N VAL A 616 32.21 -37.93 -3.33
CA VAL A 616 31.16 -38.94 -3.55
C VAL A 616 31.43 -39.68 -4.85
N VAL A 617 31.70 -38.96 -5.95
CA VAL A 617 32.07 -39.56 -7.25
C VAL A 617 33.25 -40.51 -7.11
N GLN A 618 34.32 -40.12 -6.40
CA GLN A 618 35.47 -41.01 -6.19
C GLN A 618 35.13 -42.28 -5.41
N THR A 619 34.26 -42.18 -4.41
CA THR A 619 33.80 -43.34 -3.62
C THR A 619 32.93 -44.26 -4.46
N GLU A 620 31.96 -43.72 -5.20
CA GLU A 620 31.07 -44.49 -6.06
C GLU A 620 31.82 -45.14 -7.23
N ASN A 621 32.75 -44.41 -7.87
CA ASN A 621 33.63 -44.95 -8.91
C ASN A 621 34.38 -46.19 -8.39
N LYS A 622 34.94 -46.16 -7.18
CA LYS A 622 35.66 -47.31 -6.60
C LYS A 622 34.77 -48.53 -6.41
N ILE A 623 33.54 -48.31 -5.94
CA ILE A 623 32.56 -49.40 -5.71
C ILE A 623 32.14 -50.01 -7.05
N ILE A 624 31.81 -49.17 -8.04
CA ILE A 624 31.38 -49.61 -9.37
C ILE A 624 32.53 -50.30 -10.11
N MET A 625 33.74 -49.74 -10.14
CA MET A 625 34.91 -50.39 -10.75
C MET A 625 35.23 -51.75 -10.12
N GLY A 626 35.14 -51.86 -8.78
CA GLY A 626 35.32 -53.13 -8.09
C GLY A 626 34.29 -54.18 -8.49
N ARG A 627 33.05 -53.75 -8.72
CA ARG A 627 31.97 -54.63 -9.18
C ARG A 627 32.12 -55.03 -10.64
N ILE A 628 32.49 -54.09 -11.52
CA ILE A 628 32.74 -54.35 -12.94
C ILE A 628 33.89 -55.36 -13.11
N ASN A 629 35.00 -55.20 -12.37
CA ASN A 629 36.09 -56.18 -12.36
C ASN A 629 35.63 -57.58 -11.94
N ALA A 630 34.70 -57.70 -10.98
CA ALA A 630 34.14 -58.97 -10.57
C ALA A 630 33.20 -59.60 -11.62
N ILE A 631 32.64 -58.79 -12.53
CA ILE A 631 31.83 -59.24 -13.66
C ILE A 631 32.72 -59.67 -14.83
N LEU A 632 33.80 -58.94 -15.10
CA LEU A 632 34.76 -59.25 -16.19
C LEU A 632 35.64 -60.47 -15.90
N ASN A 633 35.87 -60.80 -14.62
CA ASN A 633 36.64 -61.97 -14.18
C ASN A 633 35.79 -63.24 -13.97
N ARG A 634 34.49 -63.19 -14.28
CA ARG A 634 33.57 -64.33 -14.29
C ARG A 634 33.28 -64.73 -15.72
#